data_AF-A0A498HRC7-F1
#
_entry.id   AF-A0A498HRC7-F1
#
_cell.length_a   1.000
_cell.length_b   1.000
_cell.length_c   1.000
_cell.angle_alpha   90.00
_cell.angle_beta   90.00
_cell.angle_gamma   90.00
#
_symmetry.space_group_name_H-M   'P 1'
#
loop_
_entity.id
_entity.type
_entity.pdbx_description
1 polymer ?
#
loop_
_entity_poly.entity_id
_entity_poly.type
_entity_poly.pdbx_seq_one_letter_code
_entity_poly.pdbx_strand_id
1 'polypeptide(L)'
;MTSGFDRWEKDPFFPAAEEVQDSADRMESTHRTWIHARKDASSMWDPEELGRDLRTTLGTTKWQLEEFVRAVRSSYARRSCEDARDRHHQFIVAIEEQVSKIEKSLKEAALSEGKATQPWVRLDEGECNELAFFLSGPSASEEKVIAKGNDRDSENPRVTDGDTAPGSSKNSCGSNERGSQKTREEKPHGHRRTASASADIGALKIAVFDDGYVPGSSAKMVEHPVRKIPSMSGFLSSMETASKLKWSKNGFRKWKAVDRHEDADAALLPSTQLTRGVNACFEKNKSCLDSCDECYDKPLYGWYGAIQRQLQRSQYHMQYSWPARIALWIKKFDEEEPPRTPQSVGLVIGVTGIVGNSLAEILPLSDTPGGPWKVYGVARRPRPNWNADHPVEYIQCDISDPDDAKTKLSPLTDVTHIFYVTWTNRSTEAENCEANAVMLRNVLNSVIPNAPKLQHVCLQTGAKHYVGPFELFGKIQPHEPPFTEDLPRLDAPNFYYTLEDLLFAEVAKKENLTWSVHRPDAIFGFSPSSMMNIIGTLCVYAAICKHEGRPLKFPGSKAAWNCYSVASDADLIAEQHIWAAVDPYAKNEAFNINNGDVFKWKHFWKVLAEQFGIEEYGIDEGGGRLSLVELMKGKEKVWEEIVRENELQPTKLAEVGVWWFVDVWLSGEGLLCSMNKSKEHGFLGFRNSRNSFVTWIDKMKAFQIKKADEDEQPRAPESVGLVIGVTGIVGNSLAEILPLSDTPGGPWKVYGVARRPRPNWSADHPIEYVQCDVSDPEDAKTKLSPLTDVTHIFYVTWANRSTEVENCEVNGNMLRNVLESVIPNAPNLRHICLQTGGKHYLGPFESFGKIQPHDPPFTEDLPRLDTPNFYYTQEDLLFAEVEKKEDLTWSVHRPDMIFGFSPYSMMNIVGTLCVYAAICKHEGLPLRFPGSKAAWNSYSVASDADLIAEHHIWAAVDPYAKNEAFNINNGDVFKWKHFWKVLAEQFGIEEYGIDEGGGRLRLAERMKGKEGVWEEIVRENELKETKLEEVGVWWFVDVVLGGEGLFSSMNKSKEHGFVGFRNSRNSFVTWIDKMKSFKIVP
;
A
#
# COMPACT_ATOMS: atom_id res chain seq x y z
N MET A 1 -20.56 31.12 25.39
CA MET A 1 -19.43 31.05 26.33
C MET A 1 -18.44 30.07 25.71
N THR A 2 -17.13 30.29 25.78
CA THR A 2 -16.15 29.28 25.34
C THR A 2 -16.31 28.01 26.17
N SER A 3 -16.19 26.84 25.55
CA SER A 3 -16.25 25.57 26.27
C SER A 3 -15.00 25.40 27.15
N GLY A 4 -15.01 24.40 28.03
CA GLY A 4 -13.81 24.03 28.78
C GLY A 4 -12.64 23.61 27.89
N PHE A 5 -12.94 23.10 26.68
CA PHE A 5 -11.96 22.58 25.74
C PHE A 5 -11.26 23.69 24.94
N ASP A 6 -12.00 24.66 24.38
CA ASP A 6 -11.40 25.79 23.64
C ASP A 6 -10.60 26.77 24.51
N ARG A 7 -10.60 26.58 25.85
CA ARG A 7 -9.66 27.21 26.80
C ARG A 7 -8.40 26.36 27.06
N TRP A 8 -8.49 25.04 26.93
CA TRP A 8 -7.36 24.12 27.05
C TRP A 8 -6.53 24.08 25.77
N GLU A 9 -7.16 23.98 24.60
CA GLU A 9 -6.49 24.01 23.28
C GLU A 9 -5.63 25.28 23.06
N LYS A 10 -5.92 26.36 23.80
CA LYS A 10 -5.19 27.65 23.78
C LYS A 10 -4.25 27.84 24.96
N ASP A 11 -4.03 26.79 25.76
CA ASP A 11 -3.17 26.78 26.93
C ASP A 11 -1.74 26.30 26.56
N PRO A 12 -0.68 27.04 26.90
CA PRO A 12 0.70 26.64 26.59
C PRO A 12 1.12 25.28 27.17
N PHE A 13 0.40 24.76 28.16
CA PHE A 13 0.67 23.45 28.76
C PHE A 13 -0.13 22.29 28.14
N PHE A 14 -1.03 22.55 27.17
CA PHE A 14 -1.92 21.52 26.63
C PHE A 14 -1.19 20.31 26.02
N PRO A 15 -0.15 20.45 25.18
CA PRO A 15 0.59 19.28 24.66
C PRO A 15 1.29 18.47 25.76
N ALA A 16 1.72 19.14 26.83
CA ALA A 16 2.34 18.47 27.98
C ALA A 16 1.31 17.80 28.91
N ALA A 17 0.05 18.25 28.91
CA ALA A 17 -1.06 17.58 29.56
C ALA A 17 -1.55 16.38 28.74
N GLU A 18 -1.56 16.51 27.41
CA GLU A 18 -1.92 15.44 26.47
C GLU A 18 -0.97 14.23 26.63
N GLU A 19 0.35 14.44 26.61
CA GLU A 19 1.36 13.40 26.92
C GLU A 19 1.15 12.70 28.28
N VAL A 20 0.77 13.44 29.32
CA VAL A 20 0.48 12.89 30.65
C VAL A 20 -0.81 12.06 30.64
N GLN A 21 -1.84 12.51 29.93
CA GLN A 21 -3.10 11.77 29.75
C GLN A 21 -2.86 10.48 28.95
N ASP A 22 -2.08 10.54 27.86
CA ASP A 22 -1.79 9.39 27.01
C ASP A 22 -1.07 8.28 27.79
N SER A 23 -0.10 8.63 28.65
CA SER A 23 0.51 7.67 29.57
C SER A 23 -0.45 7.19 30.67
N ALA A 24 -1.37 8.03 31.15
CA ALA A 24 -2.38 7.61 32.13
C ALA A 24 -3.38 6.61 31.53
N ASP A 25 -3.79 6.81 30.28
CA ASP A 25 -4.70 5.93 29.55
C ASP A 25 -4.01 4.60 29.18
N ARG A 26 -2.73 4.64 28.79
CA ARG A 26 -1.88 3.44 28.64
C ARG A 26 -1.77 2.68 29.97
N MET A 27 -1.55 3.37 31.09
CA MET A 27 -1.51 2.78 32.45
C MET A 27 -2.85 2.14 32.85
N GLU A 28 -3.99 2.81 32.65
CA GLU A 28 -5.31 2.23 32.95
C GLU A 28 -5.68 1.08 32.01
N SER A 29 -5.24 1.12 30.74
CA SER A 29 -5.33 -0.01 29.81
C SER A 29 -4.54 -1.23 30.31
N THR A 30 -3.25 -1.08 30.65
CA THR A 30 -2.46 -2.19 31.22
C THR A 30 -3.06 -2.69 32.53
N HIS A 31 -3.62 -1.81 33.37
CA HIS A 31 -4.27 -2.19 34.63
C HIS A 31 -5.49 -3.08 34.39
N ARG A 32 -6.35 -2.71 33.43
CA ARG A 32 -7.52 -3.52 33.06
C ARG A 32 -7.10 -4.90 32.57
N THR A 33 -6.18 -4.98 31.61
CA THR A 33 -5.68 -6.27 31.07
C THR A 33 -5.07 -7.15 32.15
N TRP A 34 -4.25 -6.58 33.04
CA TRP A 34 -3.67 -7.29 34.19
C TRP A 34 -4.72 -7.79 35.20
N ILE A 35 -5.76 -6.99 35.48
CA ILE A 35 -6.88 -7.39 36.35
C ILE A 35 -7.74 -8.49 35.71
N HIS A 36 -7.86 -8.54 34.38
CA HIS A 36 -8.49 -9.66 33.69
C HIS A 36 -7.63 -10.93 33.77
N ALA A 37 -6.34 -10.85 33.45
CA ALA A 37 -5.41 -11.98 33.53
C ALA A 37 -5.28 -12.58 34.96
N ARG A 38 -5.43 -11.77 36.02
CA ARG A 38 -5.46 -12.26 37.42
C ARG A 38 -6.81 -12.81 37.88
N LYS A 39 -7.87 -12.73 37.07
CA LYS A 39 -9.20 -13.28 37.38
C LYS A 39 -9.52 -14.54 36.59
N ASP A 40 -8.96 -14.70 35.40
CA ASP A 40 -9.19 -15.84 34.54
C ASP A 40 -7.95 -16.76 34.49
N ALA A 41 -8.06 -17.94 35.10
CA ALA A 41 -7.00 -18.95 35.12
C ALA A 41 -6.80 -19.68 33.75
N SER A 42 -7.62 -19.36 32.75
CA SER A 42 -7.44 -19.78 31.34
C SER A 42 -6.88 -18.67 30.44
N SER A 43 -6.54 -17.51 31.00
CA SER A 43 -5.84 -16.41 30.32
C SER A 43 -4.58 -16.90 29.60
N MET A 44 -4.45 -16.58 28.31
CA MET A 44 -3.24 -16.81 27.52
C MET A 44 -2.07 -15.88 27.90
N TRP A 45 -2.32 -14.87 28.74
CA TRP A 45 -1.36 -13.83 29.14
C TRP A 45 -0.78 -14.11 30.54
N ASP A 46 0.54 -13.96 30.70
CA ASP A 46 1.23 -14.05 31.99
C ASP A 46 0.88 -12.86 32.92
N PRO A 47 0.26 -13.10 34.09
CA PRO A 47 -0.02 -12.04 35.05
C PRO A 47 1.22 -11.44 35.74
N GLU A 48 2.38 -12.11 35.72
CA GLU A 48 3.65 -11.54 36.22
C GLU A 48 4.35 -10.65 35.18
N GLU A 49 4.19 -10.92 33.88
CA GLU A 49 4.60 -10.05 32.77
C GLU A 49 3.76 -8.78 32.68
N LEU A 50 2.44 -8.91 32.55
CA LEU A 50 1.53 -7.77 32.62
C LEU A 50 1.68 -6.99 33.95
N GLY A 51 2.05 -7.69 35.02
CA GLY A 51 2.36 -7.10 36.32
C GLY A 51 3.70 -6.35 36.37
N ARG A 52 4.65 -6.63 35.47
CA ARG A 52 5.87 -5.83 35.24
C ARG A 52 5.53 -4.60 34.41
N ASP A 53 4.84 -4.77 33.28
CA ASP A 53 4.51 -3.68 32.35
C ASP A 53 3.64 -2.60 33.00
N LEU A 54 2.65 -3.00 33.81
CA LEU A 54 1.82 -2.09 34.59
C LEU A 54 2.64 -1.24 35.59
N ARG A 55 3.74 -1.77 36.14
CA ARG A 55 4.62 -0.99 37.02
C ARG A 55 5.46 -0.01 36.22
N THR A 56 5.84 -0.36 34.99
CA THR A 56 6.56 0.51 34.06
C THR A 56 5.67 1.66 33.60
N THR A 57 4.44 1.40 33.13
CA THR A 57 3.51 2.46 32.69
C THR A 57 3.13 3.39 33.85
N LEU A 58 2.82 2.84 35.03
CA LEU A 58 2.64 3.61 36.27
C LEU A 58 3.86 4.48 36.63
N GLY A 59 5.07 4.01 36.34
CA GLY A 59 6.31 4.77 36.53
C GLY A 59 6.41 5.96 35.57
N THR A 60 6.18 5.72 34.28
CA THR A 60 6.20 6.75 33.23
C THR A 60 5.14 7.83 33.50
N THR A 61 3.89 7.45 33.79
CA THR A 61 2.80 8.40 34.09
C THR A 61 3.15 9.32 35.24
N LYS A 62 3.71 8.77 36.34
CA LYS A 62 4.17 9.58 37.48
C LYS A 62 5.28 10.53 37.12
N TRP A 63 6.30 10.07 36.40
CA TRP A 63 7.43 10.92 36.05
C TRP A 63 6.99 12.09 35.15
N GLN A 64 6.19 11.82 34.10
CA GLN A 64 5.64 12.89 33.27
C GLN A 64 4.73 13.84 34.07
N LEU A 65 3.91 13.31 34.99
CA LEU A 65 3.08 14.14 35.88
C LEU A 65 3.92 15.00 36.84
N GLU A 66 5.01 14.48 37.39
CA GLU A 66 5.93 15.23 38.25
C GLU A 66 6.67 16.35 37.48
N GLU A 67 7.10 16.08 36.24
CA GLU A 67 7.67 17.11 35.35
C GLU A 67 6.63 18.16 34.95
N PHE A 68 5.40 17.75 34.61
CA PHE A 68 4.28 18.64 34.33
C PHE A 68 3.97 19.54 35.53
N VAL A 69 3.84 18.97 36.73
CA VAL A 69 3.66 19.69 37.99
C VAL A 69 4.80 20.68 38.24
N ARG A 70 6.05 20.32 37.91
CA ARG A 70 7.23 21.20 38.06
C ARG A 70 7.20 22.37 37.06
N ALA A 71 6.87 22.10 35.80
CA ALA A 71 6.75 23.10 34.74
C ALA A 71 5.61 24.10 35.03
N VAL A 72 4.44 23.58 35.43
CA VAL A 72 3.27 24.36 35.87
C VAL A 72 3.61 25.23 37.09
N ARG A 73 4.22 24.66 38.13
CA ARG A 73 4.61 25.42 39.35
C ARG A 73 5.66 26.50 39.07
N SER A 74 6.64 26.23 38.22
CA SER A 74 7.69 27.22 37.89
C SER A 74 7.18 28.39 37.05
N SER A 75 6.18 28.17 36.19
CA SER A 75 5.49 29.23 35.44
C SER A 75 4.69 30.18 36.36
N TYR A 76 3.89 29.63 37.28
CA TYR A 76 3.07 30.45 38.19
C TYR A 76 3.88 31.22 39.24
N ALA A 77 5.17 30.94 39.41
CA ALA A 77 6.06 31.73 40.26
C ALA A 77 6.31 33.17 39.75
N ARG A 78 5.86 33.53 38.52
CA ARG A 78 6.14 34.84 37.91
C ARG A 78 4.93 35.66 37.41
N ARG A 79 3.71 35.12 37.36
CA ARG A 79 2.48 35.89 37.02
C ARG A 79 1.20 35.19 37.49
N SER A 80 0.21 35.99 37.91
CA SER A 80 -1.07 35.53 38.44
C SER A 80 -2.16 35.47 37.36
N CYS A 81 -2.68 34.27 37.07
CA CYS A 81 -3.97 34.05 36.42
C CYS A 81 -4.62 32.81 37.04
N GLU A 82 -5.69 33.00 37.81
CA GLU A 82 -6.25 31.96 38.67
C GLU A 82 -7.03 30.89 37.85
N ASP A 83 -7.80 31.30 36.83
CA ASP A 83 -8.59 30.43 35.93
C ASP A 83 -7.74 29.44 35.09
N ALA A 84 -6.43 29.68 34.96
CA ALA A 84 -5.50 28.71 34.36
C ALA A 84 -4.91 27.76 35.42
N ARG A 85 -4.53 28.30 36.57
CA ARG A 85 -3.96 27.54 37.69
C ARG A 85 -4.93 26.49 38.22
N ASP A 86 -6.21 26.83 38.33
CA ASP A 86 -7.23 25.93 38.84
C ASP A 86 -7.53 24.79 37.85
N ARG A 87 -7.51 25.05 36.52
CA ARG A 87 -7.63 24.01 35.50
C ARG A 87 -6.46 23.04 35.50
N HIS A 88 -5.22 23.54 35.58
CA HIS A 88 -4.04 22.68 35.69
C HIS A 88 -4.07 21.87 36.99
N HIS A 89 -4.51 22.47 38.10
CA HIS A 89 -4.65 21.76 39.37
C HIS A 89 -5.72 20.65 39.32
N GLN A 90 -6.86 20.90 38.69
CA GLN A 90 -7.91 19.88 38.47
C GLN A 90 -7.40 18.71 37.62
N PHE A 91 -6.65 18.99 36.55
CA PHE A 91 -6.02 17.94 35.73
C PHE A 91 -5.01 17.12 36.55
N ILE A 92 -4.10 17.79 37.27
CA ILE A 92 -3.12 17.13 38.15
C ILE A 92 -3.82 16.20 39.15
N VAL A 93 -4.87 16.66 39.82
CA VAL A 93 -5.62 15.87 40.81
C VAL A 93 -6.31 14.65 40.17
N ALA A 94 -6.86 14.78 38.96
CA ALA A 94 -7.49 13.66 38.27
C ALA A 94 -6.49 12.53 37.95
N ILE A 95 -5.28 12.87 37.46
CA ILE A 95 -4.23 11.88 37.19
C ILE A 95 -3.64 11.34 38.51
N GLU A 96 -3.46 12.17 39.54
CA GLU A 96 -3.05 11.72 40.89
C GLU A 96 -4.05 10.69 41.47
N GLU A 97 -5.36 10.88 41.26
CA GLU A 97 -6.39 9.90 41.67
C GLU A 97 -6.33 8.59 40.86
N GLN A 98 -6.16 8.62 39.54
CA GLN A 98 -5.95 7.42 38.72
C GLN A 98 -4.69 6.64 39.15
N VAL A 99 -3.56 7.33 39.31
CA VAL A 99 -2.29 6.76 39.78
C VAL A 99 -2.46 6.14 41.18
N SER A 100 -3.15 6.82 42.10
CA SER A 100 -3.42 6.34 43.46
C SER A 100 -4.33 5.10 43.50
N LYS A 101 -5.38 5.08 42.67
CA LYS A 101 -6.30 3.94 42.48
C LYS A 101 -5.56 2.69 42.00
N ILE A 102 -4.67 2.84 41.01
CA ILE A 102 -3.89 1.74 40.43
C ILE A 102 -2.76 1.29 41.38
N GLU A 103 -2.07 2.22 42.04
CA GLU A 103 -1.14 1.90 43.12
C GLU A 103 -1.78 1.05 44.22
N LYS A 104 -2.98 1.45 44.68
CA LYS A 104 -3.69 0.74 45.73
C LYS A 104 -4.04 -0.67 45.31
N SER A 105 -4.51 -0.85 44.07
CA SER A 105 -4.79 -2.16 43.48
C SER A 105 -3.55 -3.07 43.41
N LEU A 106 -2.38 -2.51 43.05
CA LEU A 106 -1.09 -3.23 43.08
C LEU A 106 -0.64 -3.59 44.50
N LYS A 107 -0.85 -2.70 45.48
CA LYS A 107 -0.51 -2.94 46.89
C LYS A 107 -1.40 -4.03 47.52
N GLU A 108 -2.70 -3.98 47.25
CA GLU A 108 -3.67 -5.00 47.67
C GLU A 108 -3.37 -6.37 47.03
N ALA A 109 -2.91 -6.39 45.78
CA ALA A 109 -2.46 -7.61 45.11
C ALA A 109 -1.18 -8.22 45.70
N ALA A 110 -0.18 -7.40 46.02
CA ALA A 110 1.04 -7.90 46.69
C ALA A 110 0.73 -8.51 48.07
N LEU A 111 -0.19 -7.88 48.81
CA LEU A 111 -0.67 -8.39 50.11
C LEU A 111 -1.44 -9.71 49.97
N SER A 112 -2.25 -9.91 48.93
CA SER A 112 -3.00 -11.16 48.74
C SER A 112 -2.15 -12.33 48.27
N GLU A 113 -1.00 -12.08 47.64
CA GLU A 113 -0.05 -13.11 47.21
C GLU A 113 1.01 -13.46 48.28
N GLY A 114 1.01 -12.80 49.44
CA GLY A 114 1.98 -13.01 50.52
C GLY A 114 3.43 -12.59 50.17
N LYS A 115 3.64 -12.01 48.99
CA LYS A 115 4.94 -11.51 48.52
C LYS A 115 5.22 -10.16 49.21
N ALA A 116 6.29 -10.09 50.00
CA ALA A 116 6.72 -8.84 50.59
C ALA A 116 6.97 -7.78 49.51
N THR A 117 6.51 -6.54 49.73
CA THR A 117 6.64 -5.45 48.76
C THR A 117 8.11 -5.13 48.50
N GLN A 118 8.65 -5.59 47.37
CA GLN A 118 9.95 -5.13 46.90
C GLN A 118 9.83 -3.65 46.52
N PRO A 119 10.68 -2.76 47.07
CA PRO A 119 10.72 -1.38 46.63
C PRO A 119 11.28 -1.31 45.21
N TRP A 120 10.69 -0.46 44.37
CA TRP A 120 11.38 -0.04 43.15
C TRP A 120 12.69 0.67 43.51
N VAL A 121 13.68 0.57 42.62
CA VAL A 121 14.89 1.38 42.70
C VAL A 121 14.47 2.85 42.62
N ARG A 122 14.58 3.57 43.74
CA ARG A 122 14.70 5.02 43.69
C ARG A 122 16.08 5.30 43.12
N LEU A 123 16.13 5.75 41.87
CA LEU A 123 17.31 6.42 41.36
C LEU A 123 17.60 7.58 42.32
N ASP A 124 18.81 7.62 42.89
CA ASP A 124 19.18 8.73 43.75
C ASP A 124 19.44 10.02 42.93
N GLU A 125 19.63 11.15 43.62
CA GLU A 125 19.84 12.43 42.94
C GLU A 125 21.13 12.42 42.07
N GLY A 126 22.09 11.55 42.36
CA GLY A 126 23.24 11.27 41.51
C GLY A 126 22.89 10.44 40.28
N GLU A 127 22.14 9.34 40.44
CA GLU A 127 21.71 8.48 39.32
C GLU A 127 20.76 9.21 38.35
N CYS A 128 19.84 10.04 38.86
CA CYS A 128 19.02 10.94 38.05
C CYS A 128 19.88 11.98 37.30
N ASN A 129 20.93 12.50 37.93
CA ASN A 129 21.86 13.42 37.27
C ASN A 129 22.76 12.72 36.24
N GLU A 130 23.22 11.48 36.46
CA GLU A 130 23.95 10.70 35.44
C GLU A 130 23.06 10.39 34.24
N LEU A 131 21.79 10.01 34.47
CA LEU A 131 20.82 9.80 33.38
C LEU A 131 20.54 11.10 32.62
N ALA A 132 20.37 12.24 33.31
CA ALA A 132 20.23 13.54 32.67
C ALA A 132 21.49 13.95 31.88
N PHE A 133 22.69 13.67 32.39
CA PHE A 133 23.97 13.95 31.71
C PHE A 133 24.17 13.08 30.46
N PHE A 134 23.76 11.80 30.54
CA PHE A 134 23.74 10.87 29.42
C PHE A 134 22.77 11.32 28.31
N LEU A 135 21.56 11.77 28.69
CA LEU A 135 20.53 12.24 27.75
C LEU A 135 20.82 13.64 27.17
N SER A 136 21.52 14.51 27.92
CA SER A 136 21.84 15.88 27.47
C SER A 136 23.01 15.95 26.47
N GLY A 137 23.93 14.98 26.54
CA GLY A 137 25.16 14.98 25.74
C GLY A 137 26.19 16.05 26.16
N PRO A 138 27.43 15.98 25.66
CA PRO A 138 28.50 16.90 26.03
C PRO A 138 28.37 18.25 25.30
N SER A 139 28.04 19.31 26.04
CA SER A 139 28.05 20.69 25.53
C SER A 139 29.48 21.21 25.33
N ALA A 140 29.76 21.78 24.16
CA ALA A 140 31.10 22.22 23.76
C ALA A 140 31.19 23.74 23.63
N SER A 141 31.35 24.47 24.74
CA SER A 141 32.21 25.67 24.84
C SER A 141 32.12 26.38 26.21
N GLU A 142 33.28 26.60 26.83
CA GLU A 142 33.50 27.75 27.71
C GLU A 142 34.83 28.41 27.30
N GLU A 143 34.77 29.57 26.63
CA GLU A 143 35.92 30.46 26.55
C GLU A 143 35.97 31.39 27.78
N LYS A 144 37.19 31.76 28.18
CA LYS A 144 37.48 32.39 29.48
C LYS A 144 36.96 33.82 29.56
N VAL A 145 36.24 34.13 30.63
CA VAL A 145 36.23 35.48 31.23
C VAL A 145 36.75 35.39 32.67
N ILE A 146 37.63 36.31 33.04
CA ILE A 146 38.32 36.31 34.34
C ILE A 146 37.58 37.20 35.34
N ALA A 147 37.19 36.63 36.48
CA ALA A 147 36.86 37.37 37.69
C ALA A 147 37.57 36.73 38.90
N LYS A 148 38.05 37.56 39.84
CA LYS A 148 38.70 37.12 41.09
C LYS A 148 37.76 37.31 42.27
N GLY A 149 37.82 36.41 43.25
CA GLY A 149 37.40 36.69 44.63
C GLY A 149 36.85 35.49 45.38
N ASN A 150 37.61 35.05 46.39
CA ASN A 150 37.24 34.66 47.76
C ASN A 150 35.77 34.27 48.07
N ASP A 151 35.49 33.28 48.93
CA ASP A 151 36.37 32.40 49.72
C ASP A 151 35.64 31.11 50.11
N ARG A 152 36.34 30.17 50.78
CA ARG A 152 35.74 28.92 51.29
C ARG A 152 35.07 29.05 52.66
N ASP A 153 34.22 28.07 52.94
CA ASP A 153 33.51 27.87 54.21
C ASP A 153 34.41 27.93 55.45
N SER A 154 33.84 28.47 56.52
CA SER A 154 34.41 28.44 57.87
C SER A 154 33.58 27.53 58.77
N GLU A 155 34.21 26.50 59.37
CA GLU A 155 33.92 25.86 60.67
C GLU A 155 34.87 24.65 60.79
N ASN A 156 35.47 24.26 61.92
CA ASN A 156 35.66 24.82 63.27
C ASN A 156 36.93 24.08 63.85
N PRO A 157 37.59 24.39 65.01
CA PRO A 157 36.96 24.74 66.28
C PRO A 157 37.79 25.73 67.17
N ARG A 158 37.73 25.56 68.50
CA ARG A 158 38.06 26.51 69.57
C ARG A 158 39.53 26.53 70.06
N VAL A 159 40.00 27.75 70.36
CA VAL A 159 40.69 28.19 71.61
C VAL A 159 42.23 28.01 71.78
N THR A 160 42.87 29.18 71.88
CA THR A 160 44.15 29.60 72.56
C THR A 160 45.53 29.09 72.13
N ASP A 161 46.33 30.08 71.70
CA ASP A 161 47.70 30.44 72.13
C ASP A 161 48.94 29.61 71.73
N GLY A 162 50.01 30.33 71.34
CA GLY A 162 51.37 29.99 71.80
C GLY A 162 52.46 29.66 70.78
N ASP A 163 52.85 30.62 69.94
CA ASP A 163 54.21 30.86 69.40
C ASP A 163 55.14 29.71 68.88
N THR A 164 55.69 29.99 67.69
CA THR A 164 56.97 29.49 67.10
C THR A 164 57.05 28.09 66.45
N ALA A 165 57.67 28.08 65.26
CA ALA A 165 58.27 26.93 64.57
C ALA A 165 59.71 26.67 65.09
N PRO A 166 60.52 25.69 64.61
CA PRO A 166 60.28 24.73 63.51
C PRO A 166 60.62 23.25 63.82
N GLY A 167 60.27 22.33 62.90
CA GLY A 167 60.62 20.90 62.96
C GLY A 167 60.44 20.17 61.62
N SER A 168 61.00 18.97 61.45
CA SER A 168 61.03 18.29 60.14
C SER A 168 61.00 16.74 60.17
N SER A 169 60.40 16.18 59.11
CA SER A 169 60.72 14.87 58.48
C SER A 169 60.23 13.54 59.09
N LYS A 170 60.01 12.58 58.17
CA LYS A 170 60.03 11.08 58.26
C LYS A 170 58.86 10.28 58.86
N ASN A 171 58.21 9.55 57.94
CA ASN A 171 57.95 8.09 57.88
C ASN A 171 57.99 7.25 59.18
N SER A 172 57.00 6.34 59.36
CA SER A 172 57.17 4.88 59.13
C SER A 172 55.86 4.08 59.36
N CYS A 173 55.90 2.75 59.48
CA CYS A 173 54.86 1.81 59.03
C CYS A 173 54.35 0.82 60.11
N GLY A 174 53.10 0.33 59.94
CA GLY A 174 52.55 -0.93 60.48
C GLY A 174 51.84 -0.86 61.84
N SER A 175 51.12 -1.88 62.34
CA SER A 175 50.40 -3.04 61.74
C SER A 175 49.88 -3.96 62.87
N ASN A 176 48.98 -4.93 62.58
CA ASN A 176 48.44 -6.01 63.48
C ASN A 176 47.38 -5.61 64.52
N GLU A 177 46.48 -6.47 65.04
CA GLU A 177 45.69 -7.60 64.46
C GLU A 177 44.57 -8.03 65.47
N ARG A 178 43.39 -8.50 64.99
CA ARG A 178 42.30 -9.30 65.67
C ARG A 178 41.73 -8.88 67.05
N GLY A 179 40.43 -9.07 67.36
CA GLY A 179 39.27 -9.52 66.57
C GLY A 179 38.08 -10.05 67.42
N SER A 180 36.85 -10.05 66.87
CA SER A 180 35.56 -10.59 67.43
C SER A 180 35.01 -9.87 68.68
N GLN A 181 33.70 -9.78 68.97
CA GLN A 181 32.43 -10.17 68.31
C GLN A 181 31.34 -9.18 68.87
N LYS A 182 30.20 -8.79 68.26
CA LYS A 182 29.08 -9.58 67.71
C LYS A 182 27.96 -8.62 67.21
N THR A 183 27.25 -8.97 66.11
CA THR A 183 26.02 -8.31 65.55
C THR A 183 26.17 -6.84 65.09
N ARG A 184 25.47 -6.33 64.05
CA ARG A 184 24.26 -6.80 63.33
C ARG A 184 24.24 -6.34 61.84
N GLU A 185 23.52 -7.08 60.98
CA GLU A 185 23.05 -6.74 59.62
C GLU A 185 24.08 -6.55 58.47
N GLU A 186 23.59 -6.63 57.22
CA GLU A 186 24.30 -7.32 56.12
C GLU A 186 24.46 -6.54 54.78
N LYS A 187 25.51 -6.94 54.05
CA LYS A 187 25.84 -6.73 52.61
C LYS A 187 25.33 -7.96 51.79
N PRO A 188 25.25 -8.01 50.43
CA PRO A 188 26.27 -7.67 49.39
C PRO A 188 25.70 -6.87 48.17
N HIS A 189 26.43 -6.35 47.17
CA HIS A 189 27.54 -6.81 46.27
C HIS A 189 27.13 -7.87 45.22
N GLY A 190 27.59 -7.88 43.95
CA GLY A 190 28.35 -6.86 43.19
C GLY A 190 29.35 -7.43 42.14
N HIS A 191 29.25 -7.01 40.86
CA HIS A 191 30.17 -7.28 39.72
C HIS A 191 30.21 -8.78 39.22
N ARG A 192 30.88 -9.22 38.13
CA ARG A 192 32.04 -8.68 37.36
C ARG A 192 32.28 -9.33 35.96
N ARG A 193 32.52 -8.51 34.92
CA ARG A 193 33.37 -8.67 33.69
C ARG A 193 33.48 -9.98 32.84
N THR A 194 33.13 -9.83 31.56
CA THR A 194 33.99 -9.99 30.32
C THR A 194 34.51 -11.37 29.86
N ALA A 195 34.24 -11.71 28.58
CA ALA A 195 35.08 -12.39 27.56
C ALA A 195 34.22 -13.26 26.58
N SER A 196 34.81 -13.78 25.50
CA SER A 196 34.11 -14.32 24.32
C SER A 196 34.44 -15.79 23.99
N ALA A 197 33.73 -16.32 22.97
CA ALA A 197 33.98 -17.51 22.13
C ALA A 197 32.91 -18.63 22.20
N SER A 198 32.87 -19.43 21.13
CA SER A 198 31.83 -20.40 20.75
C SER A 198 32.03 -21.80 21.31
N ALA A 199 30.94 -22.59 21.37
CA ALA A 199 30.96 -24.02 21.05
C ALA A 199 29.53 -24.57 20.77
N ASP A 200 29.51 -25.70 20.07
CA ASP A 200 28.35 -26.55 19.74
C ASP A 200 27.91 -27.45 20.92
N ILE A 201 26.99 -28.40 20.66
CA ILE A 201 26.45 -29.49 21.54
C ILE A 201 25.10 -29.13 22.22
N GLY A 202 24.06 -29.97 22.17
CA GLY A 202 23.95 -31.27 21.50
C GLY A 202 22.67 -32.04 21.87
N ALA A 203 22.43 -33.19 21.22
CA ALA A 203 21.17 -33.91 21.30
C ALA A 203 20.84 -34.51 22.68
N LEU A 204 19.59 -34.32 23.14
CA LEU A 204 18.99 -35.12 24.21
C LEU A 204 18.15 -36.26 23.63
N LYS A 205 18.66 -37.49 23.71
CA LYS A 205 17.87 -38.71 23.52
C LYS A 205 17.03 -38.99 24.77
N ILE A 206 15.80 -39.43 24.58
CA ILE A 206 15.09 -40.31 25.52
C ILE A 206 15.04 -41.70 24.87
N ALA A 207 15.29 -42.77 25.62
CA ALA A 207 15.41 -44.13 25.08
C ALA A 207 14.91 -45.20 26.07
N VAL A 208 13.79 -45.83 25.71
CA VAL A 208 13.16 -47.04 26.30
C VAL A 208 12.28 -47.62 25.18
N PHE A 209 12.29 -48.90 24.82
CA PHE A 209 13.23 -50.00 25.08
C PHE A 209 13.26 -50.91 23.83
N ASP A 210 14.20 -51.86 23.76
CA ASP A 210 14.27 -52.87 22.68
C ASP A 210 13.63 -54.19 23.11
N ASP A 211 12.98 -54.89 22.19
CA ASP A 211 12.66 -56.33 22.27
C ASP A 211 12.25 -56.82 20.87
N GLY A 212 13.01 -57.75 20.29
CA GLY A 212 12.85 -58.15 18.88
C GLY A 212 12.78 -59.66 18.67
N TYR A 213 12.20 -60.09 17.54
CA TYR A 213 12.47 -61.41 16.95
C TYR A 213 12.18 -61.45 15.44
N VAL A 214 13.03 -62.14 14.70
CA VAL A 214 13.09 -62.31 13.22
C VAL A 214 13.60 -63.76 13.02
N PRO A 215 13.09 -64.62 12.09
CA PRO A 215 13.13 -64.36 10.63
C PRO A 215 12.11 -65.06 9.68
N GLY A 216 12.07 -64.55 8.44
CA GLY A 216 11.86 -65.35 7.21
C GLY A 216 10.52 -65.14 6.45
N SER A 217 10.48 -65.17 5.11
CA SER A 217 11.59 -65.19 4.13
C SER A 217 11.13 -64.90 2.68
N SER A 218 11.85 -64.00 1.98
CA SER A 218 11.84 -63.80 0.49
C SER A 218 10.49 -63.37 -0.15
N ALA A 219 10.41 -62.58 -1.24
CA ALA A 219 11.38 -61.93 -2.12
C ALA A 219 10.67 -60.71 -2.80
N LYS A 220 11.27 -59.79 -3.57
CA LYS A 220 12.66 -59.59 -4.04
C LYS A 220 12.84 -58.13 -4.50
N MET A 221 14.03 -57.54 -4.41
CA MET A 221 14.43 -56.29 -5.09
C MET A 221 15.91 -56.30 -5.45
N VAL A 222 16.35 -55.38 -6.30
CA VAL A 222 17.75 -55.18 -6.71
C VAL A 222 18.08 -53.68 -6.64
N GLU A 223 19.16 -53.34 -5.94
CA GLU A 223 19.69 -51.97 -5.75
C GLU A 223 20.72 -51.63 -6.87
N HIS A 224 21.20 -50.40 -7.08
CA HIS A 224 22.10 -49.56 -6.25
C HIS A 224 22.40 -48.25 -7.05
N PRO A 225 23.23 -47.28 -6.57
CA PRO A 225 23.27 -46.59 -5.27
C PRO A 225 23.40 -45.04 -5.44
N VAL A 226 23.68 -44.31 -4.35
CA VAL A 226 23.85 -42.83 -4.34
C VAL A 226 25.27 -42.39 -3.92
N ARG A 227 25.68 -41.17 -4.34
CA ARG A 227 26.78 -40.27 -3.86
C ARG A 227 28.06 -40.19 -4.72
N LYS A 228 28.45 -38.97 -5.10
CA LYS A 228 29.61 -38.21 -4.54
C LYS A 228 29.84 -36.83 -5.18
N ILE A 229 30.59 -35.98 -4.48
CA ILE A 229 31.06 -34.64 -4.90
C ILE A 229 32.54 -34.72 -5.33
N PRO A 230 32.97 -34.00 -6.38
CA PRO A 230 34.29 -33.39 -6.49
C PRO A 230 34.17 -31.84 -6.44
N SER A 231 34.97 -31.05 -5.73
CA SER A 231 36.43 -31.04 -5.46
C SER A 231 37.27 -30.45 -6.60
N MET A 232 38.13 -29.48 -6.25
CA MET A 232 38.93 -28.63 -7.14
C MET A 232 40.43 -28.92 -7.01
N SER A 233 41.11 -29.25 -8.11
CA SER A 233 42.50 -28.83 -8.44
C SER A 233 43.05 -29.57 -9.67
N GLY A 234 43.81 -28.87 -10.53
CA GLY A 234 44.49 -29.42 -11.70
C GLY A 234 44.88 -28.32 -12.69
N PHE A 235 46.14 -28.28 -13.14
CA PHE A 235 46.71 -27.15 -13.90
C PHE A 235 47.65 -27.64 -15.02
N LEU A 236 47.89 -26.76 -16.01
CA LEU A 236 48.97 -26.76 -17.06
C LEU A 236 48.77 -27.50 -18.42
N SER A 237 48.64 -26.65 -19.46
CA SER A 237 49.48 -26.53 -20.69
C SER A 237 49.47 -27.54 -21.86
N SER A 238 48.99 -27.06 -23.03
CA SER A 238 49.63 -27.15 -24.38
C SER A 238 48.75 -26.39 -25.42
N MET A 239 49.09 -25.17 -25.87
CA MET A 239 49.99 -24.76 -26.98
C MET A 239 49.60 -25.14 -28.43
N GLU A 240 49.30 -24.09 -29.21
CA GLU A 240 49.54 -23.82 -30.66
C GLU A 240 49.09 -24.79 -31.79
N THR A 241 48.26 -24.29 -32.72
CA THR A 241 48.63 -23.88 -34.12
C THR A 241 47.37 -23.77 -35.04
N ALA A 242 47.41 -23.25 -36.29
CA ALA A 242 47.78 -21.91 -36.76
C ALA A 242 47.63 -21.77 -38.31
N SER A 243 46.61 -21.04 -38.82
CA SER A 243 46.51 -20.59 -40.22
C SER A 243 45.58 -19.37 -40.34
N LYS A 244 45.95 -18.19 -40.87
CA LYS A 244 46.34 -17.82 -42.25
C LYS A 244 45.20 -18.17 -43.25
N LEU A 245 44.66 -17.24 -44.06
CA LEU A 245 45.37 -16.29 -44.94
C LEU A 245 44.53 -15.05 -45.40
N LYS A 246 45.20 -13.89 -45.55
CA LYS A 246 45.10 -12.74 -46.51
C LYS A 246 43.97 -12.63 -47.58
N TRP A 247 43.66 -11.48 -48.25
CA TRP A 247 43.92 -10.02 -48.09
C TRP A 247 43.60 -9.26 -49.41
N SER A 248 42.82 -8.15 -49.39
CA SER A 248 42.82 -7.05 -50.40
C SER A 248 41.75 -5.98 -50.05
N LYS A 249 41.65 -4.82 -50.73
CA LYS A 249 42.58 -3.67 -50.87
C LYS A 249 41.83 -2.48 -51.52
N ASN A 250 42.08 -1.25 -51.04
CA ASN A 250 41.93 0.12 -51.65
C ASN A 250 41.23 0.27 -53.03
N GLY A 251 40.42 1.30 -53.35
CA GLY A 251 40.36 2.69 -52.88
C GLY A 251 39.76 3.66 -53.95
N PHE A 252 40.16 4.95 -53.91
CA PHE A 252 39.78 6.11 -54.79
C PHE A 252 38.37 6.74 -54.61
N ARG A 253 38.09 7.99 -55.07
CA ARG A 253 38.71 9.34 -54.79
C ARG A 253 38.03 10.48 -55.63
N LYS A 254 37.68 11.62 -54.99
CA LYS A 254 37.50 13.00 -55.58
C LYS A 254 36.40 13.17 -56.66
N TRP A 255 35.94 14.36 -57.11
CA TRP A 255 36.15 15.82 -56.82
C TRP A 255 34.77 16.48 -56.44
N LYS A 256 34.56 17.73 -55.96
CA LYS A 256 34.88 19.13 -56.39
C LYS A 256 34.33 19.52 -57.81
N ALA A 257 33.85 20.74 -58.10
CA ALA A 257 33.85 22.08 -57.44
C ALA A 257 32.55 22.91 -57.79
N VAL A 258 32.15 23.99 -57.07
CA VAL A 258 32.36 25.47 -57.32
C VAL A 258 31.82 25.94 -58.70
N ASP A 259 31.02 27.01 -58.91
CA ASP A 259 30.70 28.32 -58.23
C ASP A 259 29.16 28.68 -58.46
N ARG A 260 28.48 29.86 -58.33
CA ARG A 260 28.72 31.31 -58.02
C ARG A 260 27.40 32.13 -57.73
N HIS A 261 27.53 33.37 -57.21
CA HIS A 261 26.74 34.64 -57.44
C HIS A 261 25.19 34.74 -57.22
N GLU A 262 24.62 35.61 -56.37
CA GLU A 262 24.43 37.12 -56.33
C GLU A 262 23.00 37.52 -56.80
N ASP A 263 22.29 38.58 -56.32
CA ASP A 263 22.42 39.49 -55.15
C ASP A 263 21.08 40.27 -54.91
N ALA A 264 20.86 40.84 -53.71
CA ALA A 264 20.07 42.05 -53.32
C ALA A 264 18.63 42.35 -53.90
N ASP A 265 17.74 43.21 -53.35
CA ASP A 265 17.70 44.05 -52.13
C ASP A 265 16.25 44.50 -51.73
N ALA A 266 16.10 45.02 -50.51
CA ALA A 266 15.20 46.10 -49.99
C ALA A 266 13.65 46.19 -50.19
N ALA A 267 12.97 46.49 -49.05
CA ALA A 267 11.84 47.44 -48.85
C ALA A 267 10.40 47.16 -49.40
N LEU A 268 9.28 47.70 -48.86
CA LEU A 268 8.80 48.01 -47.47
C LEU A 268 7.34 48.59 -47.53
N LEU A 269 6.33 47.90 -46.96
CA LEU A 269 5.02 48.47 -46.48
C LEU A 269 4.11 49.21 -47.52
N PRO A 270 2.88 49.75 -47.18
CA PRO A 270 2.08 49.70 -45.94
C PRO A 270 0.61 49.20 -46.09
N SER A 271 -0.17 49.34 -45.02
CA SER A 271 -1.53 48.82 -44.74
C SER A 271 -2.72 49.74 -45.06
N THR A 272 -3.91 49.15 -45.28
CA THR A 272 -5.27 49.54 -44.76
C THR A 272 -6.29 48.45 -45.18
N GLN A 273 -7.54 48.29 -44.70
CA GLN A 273 -8.35 48.45 -43.46
C GLN A 273 -9.86 48.52 -43.90
N LEU A 274 -10.79 48.10 -43.03
CA LEU A 274 -12.25 48.45 -42.95
C LEU A 274 -13.42 47.65 -43.63
N THR A 275 -14.34 47.20 -42.75
CA THR A 275 -15.86 47.15 -42.80
C THR A 275 -16.64 46.40 -43.90
N ARG A 276 -17.41 45.33 -43.63
CA ARG A 276 -18.68 45.18 -42.84
C ARG A 276 -19.96 45.67 -43.57
N GLY A 277 -20.81 44.74 -44.03
CA GLY A 277 -22.13 44.95 -44.68
C GLY A 277 -23.12 43.81 -44.36
N VAL A 278 -24.45 44.07 -44.35
CA VAL A 278 -25.43 43.27 -43.56
C VAL A 278 -26.92 43.34 -44.05
N ASN A 279 -27.69 42.26 -43.80
CA ASN A 279 -29.18 42.12 -43.60
C ASN A 279 -30.21 41.80 -44.73
N ALA A 280 -31.35 41.24 -44.24
CA ALA A 280 -32.72 41.05 -44.79
C ALA A 280 -32.97 39.85 -45.76
N CYS A 281 -34.12 39.12 -45.74
CA CYS A 281 -35.28 38.97 -44.82
C CYS A 281 -35.98 37.60 -45.10
N PHE A 282 -36.54 36.85 -44.14
CA PHE A 282 -37.92 36.86 -43.58
C PHE A 282 -39.09 36.71 -44.60
N GLU A 283 -40.20 36.01 -44.36
CA GLU A 283 -40.80 35.35 -43.16
C GLU A 283 -41.19 33.86 -43.46
N LYS A 284 -42.18 33.09 -42.92
CA LYS A 284 -43.30 33.15 -41.91
C LYS A 284 -43.81 31.66 -41.72
N ASN A 285 -44.71 31.23 -40.83
CA ASN A 285 -44.82 31.22 -39.34
C ASN A 285 -45.96 30.20 -38.93
N LYS A 286 -46.11 29.84 -37.63
CA LYS A 286 -47.14 28.98 -36.94
C LYS A 286 -46.90 27.45 -36.89
N SER A 287 -47.25 26.71 -35.82
CA SER A 287 -47.55 26.98 -34.37
C SER A 287 -47.97 25.66 -33.66
N CYS A 288 -47.91 25.40 -32.35
CA CYS A 288 -47.21 25.91 -31.13
C CYS A 288 -47.60 24.97 -29.94
N LEU A 289 -46.97 25.16 -28.75
CA LEU A 289 -47.34 24.62 -27.41
C LEU A 289 -47.03 23.12 -27.14
N ASP A 290 -46.47 22.72 -25.98
CA ASP A 290 -45.94 23.52 -24.85
C ASP A 290 -44.86 22.79 -24.00
N SER A 291 -44.32 23.50 -23.01
CA SER A 291 -43.34 23.16 -21.95
C SER A 291 -41.92 23.71 -22.14
N CYS A 292 -41.35 24.18 -21.02
CA CYS A 292 -40.17 25.05 -20.98
C CYS A 292 -38.87 24.29 -20.75
N ASP A 293 -37.80 24.74 -21.41
CA ASP A 293 -36.43 24.30 -21.19
C ASP A 293 -35.60 25.55 -20.84
N GLU A 294 -35.56 25.91 -19.55
CA GLU A 294 -34.82 27.09 -19.06
C GLU A 294 -33.39 26.70 -18.69
N CYS A 295 -32.43 27.27 -19.44
CA CYS A 295 -31.00 27.01 -19.29
C CYS A 295 -30.47 27.55 -17.95
N TYR A 296 -30.01 26.67 -17.06
CA TYR A 296 -29.29 27.05 -15.84
C TYR A 296 -27.79 27.21 -16.12
N ASP A 297 -27.34 28.46 -16.29
CA ASP A 297 -25.92 28.83 -16.26
C ASP A 297 -25.28 28.41 -14.92
N LYS A 298 -24.39 27.41 -14.95
CA LYS A 298 -23.55 27.03 -13.81
C LYS A 298 -22.15 27.65 -13.96
N PRO A 299 -21.70 28.49 -13.01
CA PRO A 299 -20.42 29.19 -13.13
C PRO A 299 -19.21 28.25 -13.00
N LEU A 300 -18.11 28.63 -13.69
CA LEU A 300 -16.86 27.89 -13.80
C LEU A 300 -16.05 27.86 -12.49
N TYR A 301 -16.49 27.09 -11.48
CA TYR A 301 -15.78 26.95 -10.20
C TYR A 301 -15.61 25.52 -9.67
N GLY A 302 -15.97 24.48 -10.45
CA GLY A 302 -15.84 23.08 -10.02
C GLY A 302 -14.42 22.48 -10.13
N TRP A 303 -13.58 22.97 -11.05
CA TRP A 303 -12.36 22.26 -11.47
C TRP A 303 -11.18 22.41 -10.50
N TYR A 304 -10.87 23.63 -10.04
CA TYR A 304 -9.75 23.88 -9.12
C TYR A 304 -9.90 23.13 -7.78
N GLY A 305 -11.13 23.06 -7.25
CA GLY A 305 -11.43 22.34 -6.01
C GLY A 305 -11.26 20.81 -6.09
N ALA A 306 -11.16 20.22 -7.29
CA ALA A 306 -10.82 18.80 -7.44
C ALA A 306 -9.30 18.57 -7.25
N ILE A 307 -8.48 19.42 -7.87
CA ILE A 307 -7.01 19.37 -7.78
C ILE A 307 -6.55 19.71 -6.34
N GLN A 308 -7.25 20.63 -5.66
CA GLN A 308 -6.97 20.98 -4.25
C GLN A 308 -7.04 19.75 -3.33
N ARG A 309 -8.20 19.06 -3.32
CA ARG A 309 -8.47 17.84 -2.55
C ARG A 309 -7.49 16.67 -2.80
N GLN A 310 -6.78 16.65 -3.92
CA GLN A 310 -5.82 15.59 -4.24
C GLN A 310 -4.46 15.71 -3.52
N LEU A 311 -4.11 16.86 -2.91
CA LEU A 311 -2.95 16.98 -2.00
C LEU A 311 -3.34 16.91 -0.52
N GLN A 312 -4.51 17.44 -0.14
CA GLN A 312 -5.04 17.24 1.23
C GLN A 312 -5.19 15.75 1.58
N ARG A 313 -5.39 14.87 0.58
CA ARG A 313 -5.49 13.42 0.76
C ARG A 313 -4.16 12.68 1.02
N SER A 314 -2.99 13.30 0.89
CA SER A 314 -1.75 12.72 1.46
C SER A 314 -1.52 13.13 2.92
N GLN A 315 -2.06 14.27 3.34
CA GLN A 315 -1.91 14.79 4.71
C GLN A 315 -2.70 13.96 5.74
N TYR A 316 -3.84 13.38 5.34
CA TYR A 316 -4.77 12.70 6.26
C TYR A 316 -4.27 11.37 6.87
N HIS A 317 -3.13 10.83 6.43
CA HIS A 317 -2.45 9.72 7.11
C HIS A 317 -1.15 10.13 7.83
N MET A 318 -0.76 11.42 7.79
CA MET A 318 0.51 11.92 8.33
C MET A 318 0.40 13.27 9.08
N GLN A 319 -0.78 13.60 9.63
CA GLN A 319 -0.95 14.79 10.47
C GLN A 319 -1.51 14.50 11.87
N TYR A 320 -0.61 14.23 12.80
CA TYR A 320 -0.74 14.62 14.21
C TYR A 320 0.49 15.42 14.67
N SER A 321 0.83 16.49 13.92
CA SER A 321 1.72 17.57 14.40
C SER A 321 1.64 18.85 13.54
N TRP A 322 0.54 19.60 13.72
CA TRP A 322 0.38 21.06 13.58
C TRP A 322 1.24 21.88 12.57
N PRO A 323 0.57 22.58 11.62
CA PRO A 323 1.06 23.85 11.09
C PRO A 323 0.00 24.97 11.20
N ALA A 324 0.14 25.90 12.17
CA ALA A 324 -0.86 26.96 12.40
C ALA A 324 -0.29 28.38 12.67
N ARG A 325 0.96 28.68 12.27
CA ARG A 325 1.51 30.06 12.31
C ARG A 325 2.51 30.37 11.19
N ILE A 326 2.05 30.98 10.09
CA ILE A 326 2.71 32.09 9.34
C ILE A 326 1.68 32.74 8.41
N ALA A 327 1.10 33.85 8.86
CA ALA A 327 0.29 34.76 8.03
C ALA A 327 0.45 36.25 8.44
N LEU A 328 1.28 36.53 9.46
CA LEU A 328 1.39 37.86 10.09
C LEU A 328 2.85 38.21 10.48
N TRP A 329 3.84 37.59 9.82
CA TRP A 329 5.27 37.77 10.13
C TRP A 329 6.18 38.09 8.93
N ILE A 330 5.62 38.30 7.73
CA ILE A 330 6.38 38.63 6.49
C ILE A 330 6.86 40.10 6.50
N LYS A 331 7.52 40.55 7.60
CA LYS A 331 8.18 41.87 7.65
C LYS A 331 9.19 42.13 8.79
N LYS A 332 9.67 41.13 9.53
CA LYS A 332 10.77 41.32 10.51
C LYS A 332 11.53 40.01 10.75
N PHE A 333 12.81 40.17 11.09
CA PHE A 333 13.85 39.13 11.27
C PHE A 333 14.33 38.47 9.96
N ASP A 334 15.24 39.17 9.28
CA ASP A 334 16.38 38.54 8.63
C ASP A 334 17.43 38.21 9.72
N GLU A 335 17.23 37.11 10.46
CA GLU A 335 18.26 36.51 11.33
C GLU A 335 18.25 34.99 11.10
N GLU A 336 19.43 34.38 10.93
CA GLU A 336 19.58 33.01 10.41
C GLU A 336 19.25 31.94 11.46
N GLU A 337 18.30 31.03 11.18
CA GLU A 337 18.17 29.80 11.98
C GLU A 337 19.39 28.88 11.74
N PRO A 338 19.95 28.25 12.78
CA PRO A 338 21.06 27.32 12.63
C PRO A 338 20.62 26.06 11.88
N PRO A 339 21.43 25.54 10.93
CA PRO A 339 21.03 24.41 10.10
C PRO A 339 20.86 23.13 10.93
N ARG A 340 19.68 22.52 10.85
CA ARG A 340 19.39 21.21 11.45
C ARG A 340 20.31 20.15 10.84
N THR A 341 20.99 19.38 11.68
CA THR A 341 21.85 18.28 11.19
C THR A 341 21.02 17.22 10.48
N PRO A 342 21.39 16.78 9.26
CA PRO A 342 20.62 15.78 8.53
C PRO A 342 20.66 14.43 9.24
N GLN A 343 19.49 13.79 9.36
CA GLN A 343 19.35 12.47 9.95
C GLN A 343 19.84 11.39 8.98
N SER A 344 19.50 11.56 7.70
CA SER A 344 19.92 10.67 6.62
C SER A 344 20.58 11.46 5.48
N VAL A 345 21.51 10.80 4.80
CA VAL A 345 22.22 11.31 3.61
C VAL A 345 22.03 10.33 2.46
N GLY A 346 21.30 10.75 1.42
CA GLY A 346 20.95 9.93 0.26
C GLY A 346 21.78 10.26 -0.98
N LEU A 347 22.29 9.24 -1.67
CA LEU A 347 23.07 9.36 -2.90
C LEU A 347 22.25 8.83 -4.09
N VAL A 348 21.64 9.73 -4.86
CA VAL A 348 20.79 9.42 -6.02
C VAL A 348 21.63 9.30 -7.28
N ILE A 349 21.86 8.06 -7.73
CA ILE A 349 22.63 7.76 -8.93
C ILE A 349 21.70 7.75 -10.14
N GLY A 350 21.78 8.79 -10.96
CA GLY A 350 20.85 9.06 -12.06
C GLY A 350 19.82 10.15 -11.75
N VAL A 351 20.21 11.20 -11.02
CA VAL A 351 19.29 12.24 -10.51
C VAL A 351 18.47 12.99 -11.59
N THR A 352 18.95 13.03 -12.84
CA THR A 352 18.20 13.59 -13.98
C THR A 352 17.37 12.52 -14.72
N GLY A 353 17.25 11.30 -14.19
CA GLY A 353 16.39 10.23 -14.68
C GLY A 353 14.93 10.44 -14.26
N ILE A 354 14.03 9.61 -14.80
CA ILE A 354 12.58 9.76 -14.57
C ILE A 354 12.18 9.57 -13.10
N VAL A 355 12.77 8.59 -12.39
CA VAL A 355 12.60 8.41 -10.93
C VAL A 355 13.63 9.24 -10.14
N GLY A 356 14.81 9.49 -10.71
CA GLY A 356 15.83 10.31 -10.07
C GLY A 356 15.38 11.74 -9.81
N ASN A 357 14.52 12.30 -10.68
CA ASN A 357 13.90 13.60 -10.44
C ASN A 357 12.89 13.56 -9.29
N SER A 358 12.03 12.53 -9.24
CA SER A 358 11.08 12.33 -8.13
C SER A 358 11.79 12.14 -6.79
N LEU A 359 12.89 11.37 -6.74
CA LEU A 359 13.73 11.27 -5.55
C LEU A 359 14.38 12.61 -5.16
N ALA A 360 14.77 13.44 -6.13
CA ALA A 360 15.31 14.78 -5.86
C ALA A 360 14.25 15.78 -5.36
N GLU A 361 13.01 15.64 -5.83
CA GLU A 361 11.83 16.44 -5.45
C GLU A 361 11.33 16.04 -4.05
N ILE A 362 11.28 14.74 -3.75
CA ILE A 362 10.65 14.18 -2.54
C ILE A 362 11.62 14.09 -1.37
N LEU A 363 12.82 13.51 -1.52
CA LEU A 363 13.73 13.26 -0.38
C LEU A 363 13.90 14.47 0.57
N PRO A 364 14.08 15.72 0.08
CA PRO A 364 14.28 16.87 0.96
C PRO A 364 13.03 17.37 1.71
N LEU A 365 11.83 16.85 1.41
CA LEU A 365 10.59 17.28 2.07
C LEU A 365 10.59 16.89 3.56
N SER A 366 10.08 17.77 4.42
CA SER A 366 10.18 17.67 5.88
C SER A 366 9.43 16.49 6.51
N ASP A 367 8.45 15.96 5.79
CA ASP A 367 7.61 14.82 6.13
C ASP A 367 8.15 13.48 5.59
N THR A 368 9.19 13.50 4.75
CA THR A 368 9.74 12.28 4.15
C THR A 368 10.32 11.33 5.22
N PRO A 369 9.92 10.04 5.24
CA PRO A 369 10.46 9.05 6.17
C PRO A 369 12.00 8.98 6.16
N GLY A 370 12.60 8.91 7.34
CA GLY A 370 14.06 8.96 7.54
C GLY A 370 14.68 10.36 7.41
N GLY A 371 13.89 11.38 7.11
CA GLY A 371 14.34 12.77 7.04
C GLY A 371 14.67 13.40 8.41
N PRO A 372 15.21 14.63 8.43
CA PRO A 372 15.54 15.46 7.28
C PRO A 372 16.71 14.88 6.47
N TRP A 373 16.53 14.82 5.15
CA TRP A 373 17.52 14.27 4.22
C TRP A 373 18.47 15.33 3.67
N LYS A 374 19.76 15.04 3.68
CA LYS A 374 20.74 15.64 2.77
C LYS A 374 20.80 14.80 1.49
N VAL A 375 20.79 15.42 0.31
CA VAL A 375 20.71 14.68 -0.96
C VAL A 375 21.87 15.03 -1.88
N TYR A 376 22.61 14.00 -2.28
CA TYR A 376 23.62 14.03 -3.33
C TYR A 376 23.04 13.51 -4.64
N GLY A 377 23.05 14.33 -5.69
CA GLY A 377 22.47 13.99 -6.99
C GLY A 377 23.55 13.77 -8.07
N VAL A 378 23.68 12.55 -8.59
CA VAL A 378 24.73 12.21 -9.55
C VAL A 378 24.16 12.03 -10.96
N ALA A 379 24.74 12.73 -11.94
CA ALA A 379 24.49 12.51 -13.38
C ALA A 379 25.66 12.99 -14.24
N ARG A 380 25.70 12.60 -15.52
CA ARG A 380 26.82 12.87 -16.44
C ARG A 380 26.81 14.25 -17.10
N ARG A 381 25.62 14.83 -17.27
CA ARG A 381 25.42 16.14 -17.92
C ARG A 381 25.52 17.26 -16.88
N PRO A 382 25.74 18.52 -17.27
CA PRO A 382 25.45 19.67 -16.42
C PRO A 382 24.00 19.63 -15.92
N ARG A 383 23.73 20.19 -14.73
CA ARG A 383 22.39 20.21 -14.15
C ARG A 383 21.43 20.99 -15.05
N PRO A 384 20.31 20.40 -15.50
CA PRO A 384 19.35 21.08 -16.35
C PRO A 384 18.40 21.97 -15.54
N ASN A 385 17.91 23.06 -16.14
CA ASN A 385 17.05 24.05 -15.46
C ASN A 385 15.81 23.43 -14.79
N TRP A 386 15.14 22.47 -15.43
CA TRP A 386 13.95 21.79 -14.90
C TRP A 386 14.23 20.88 -13.68
N ASN A 387 15.49 20.69 -13.32
CA ASN A 387 15.95 19.96 -12.13
C ASN A 387 16.66 20.90 -11.14
N ALA A 388 16.75 22.21 -11.42
CA ALA A 388 17.55 23.16 -10.66
C ALA A 388 16.91 23.55 -9.31
N ASP A 389 15.57 23.57 -9.26
CA ASP A 389 14.80 24.05 -8.10
C ASP A 389 14.90 23.13 -6.87
N HIS A 390 15.26 21.86 -7.05
CA HIS A 390 15.41 20.89 -5.96
C HIS A 390 16.63 21.18 -5.07
N PRO A 391 16.54 21.13 -3.73
CA PRO A 391 17.67 21.38 -2.83
C PRO A 391 18.63 20.18 -2.74
N VAL A 392 19.39 19.95 -3.82
CA VAL A 392 20.28 18.79 -4.02
C VAL A 392 21.71 19.24 -4.35
N GLU A 393 22.71 18.63 -3.70
CA GLU A 393 24.13 18.76 -4.05
C GLU A 393 24.42 17.98 -5.33
N TYR A 394 24.43 18.67 -6.48
CA TYR A 394 24.58 18.04 -7.79
C TYR A 394 26.04 17.78 -8.16
N ILE A 395 26.37 16.51 -8.44
CA ILE A 395 27.71 16.05 -8.78
C ILE A 395 27.73 15.56 -10.24
N GLN A 396 28.44 16.27 -11.10
CA GLN A 396 28.64 15.85 -12.49
C GLN A 396 29.71 14.75 -12.58
N CYS A 397 29.30 13.49 -12.73
CA CYS A 397 30.20 12.32 -12.75
C CYS A 397 29.80 11.30 -13.82
N ASP A 398 30.78 10.69 -14.49
CA ASP A 398 30.57 9.48 -15.29
C ASP A 398 30.94 8.22 -14.52
N ILE A 399 29.92 7.57 -13.96
CA ILE A 399 30.08 6.33 -13.18
C ILE A 399 30.57 5.14 -14.02
N SER A 400 30.63 5.23 -15.35
CA SER A 400 31.27 4.20 -16.18
C SER A 400 32.80 4.33 -16.22
N ASP A 401 33.33 5.51 -15.85
CA ASP A 401 34.76 5.73 -15.61
C ASP A 401 35.08 5.42 -14.13
N PRO A 402 35.99 4.45 -13.84
CA PRO A 402 36.30 4.07 -12.46
C PRO A 402 37.09 5.14 -11.70
N ASP A 403 37.91 5.96 -12.38
CA ASP A 403 38.72 6.99 -11.75
C ASP A 403 37.88 8.26 -11.51
N ASP A 404 36.95 8.62 -12.41
CA ASP A 404 35.99 9.71 -12.19
C ASP A 404 35.01 9.38 -11.05
N ALA A 405 34.45 8.17 -11.06
CA ALA A 405 33.59 7.67 -9.97
C ALA A 405 34.32 7.70 -8.62
N LYS A 406 35.54 7.14 -8.56
CA LYS A 406 36.34 7.12 -7.35
C LYS A 406 36.68 8.52 -6.85
N THR A 407 37.09 9.42 -7.75
CA THR A 407 37.48 10.80 -7.40
C THR A 407 36.31 11.61 -6.85
N LYS A 408 35.08 11.40 -7.36
CA LYS A 408 33.91 12.22 -7.01
C LYS A 408 32.99 11.61 -5.96
N LEU A 409 32.95 10.28 -5.82
CA LEU A 409 32.05 9.58 -4.89
C LEU A 409 32.74 9.12 -3.60
N SER A 410 34.04 8.82 -3.63
CA SER A 410 34.77 8.45 -2.39
C SER A 410 34.85 9.56 -1.32
N PRO A 411 34.84 10.87 -1.67
CA PRO A 411 34.78 11.94 -0.66
C PRO A 411 33.46 12.02 0.12
N LEU A 412 32.40 11.33 -0.33
CA LEU A 412 31.03 11.43 0.23
C LEU A 412 30.87 10.51 1.46
N THR A 413 31.73 10.73 2.46
CA THR A 413 31.87 9.84 3.63
C THR A 413 30.68 9.85 4.59
N ASP A 414 29.77 10.81 4.46
CA ASP A 414 28.56 10.95 5.25
C ASP A 414 27.35 10.19 4.68
N VAL A 415 27.45 9.65 3.45
CA VAL A 415 26.37 8.90 2.79
C VAL A 415 25.88 7.72 3.63
N THR A 416 24.55 7.66 3.80
CA THR A 416 23.83 6.62 4.56
C THR A 416 23.07 5.66 3.64
N HIS A 417 22.58 6.16 2.50
CA HIS A 417 21.71 5.43 1.58
C HIS A 417 22.14 5.67 0.13
N ILE A 418 22.12 4.64 -0.71
CA ILE A 418 22.34 4.77 -2.16
C ILE A 418 21.04 4.40 -2.89
N PHE A 419 20.59 5.26 -3.81
CA PHE A 419 19.45 5.03 -4.68
C PHE A 419 19.94 4.90 -6.13
N TYR A 420 20.08 3.67 -6.63
CA TYR A 420 20.59 3.39 -7.97
C TYR A 420 19.45 3.31 -8.99
N VAL A 421 19.20 4.42 -9.71
CA VAL A 421 18.06 4.62 -10.62
C VAL A 421 18.52 4.94 -12.05
N THR A 422 19.60 4.30 -12.50
CA THR A 422 20.21 4.56 -13.82
C THR A 422 20.65 3.30 -14.56
N TRP A 423 20.83 3.42 -15.87
CA TRP A 423 21.35 2.36 -16.74
C TRP A 423 21.99 2.94 -18.00
N THR A 424 22.68 2.10 -18.79
CA THR A 424 23.13 2.39 -20.15
C THR A 424 22.60 1.34 -21.11
N ASN A 425 22.12 1.78 -22.29
CA ASN A 425 21.74 0.89 -23.38
C ASN A 425 22.93 0.63 -24.32
N ARG A 426 23.13 -0.61 -24.73
CA ARG A 426 24.17 -1.09 -25.66
C ARG A 426 23.54 -1.91 -26.80
N SER A 427 24.35 -2.47 -27.70
CA SER A 427 23.85 -3.09 -28.95
C SER A 427 23.38 -4.55 -28.79
N THR A 428 23.88 -5.24 -27.76
CA THR A 428 23.49 -6.60 -27.39
C THR A 428 23.30 -6.72 -25.89
N GLU A 429 22.56 -7.71 -25.41
CA GLU A 429 22.37 -7.89 -23.97
C GLU A 429 23.68 -8.26 -23.23
N ALA A 430 24.64 -8.90 -23.90
CA ALA A 430 25.96 -9.17 -23.32
C ALA A 430 26.72 -7.87 -23.00
N GLU A 431 26.70 -6.89 -23.92
CA GLU A 431 27.26 -5.56 -23.68
C GLU A 431 26.47 -4.79 -22.60
N ASN A 432 25.15 -4.98 -22.50
CA ASN A 432 24.35 -4.41 -21.41
C ASN A 432 24.79 -4.99 -20.05
N CYS A 433 24.99 -6.30 -19.96
CA CYS A 433 25.45 -6.96 -18.72
C CYS A 433 26.81 -6.40 -18.28
N GLU A 434 27.79 -6.33 -19.19
CA GLU A 434 29.12 -5.77 -18.88
C GLU A 434 29.04 -4.29 -18.47
N ALA A 435 28.42 -3.45 -19.30
CA ALA A 435 28.46 -2.00 -19.11
C ALA A 435 27.69 -1.54 -17.86
N ASN A 436 26.52 -2.13 -17.58
CA ASN A 436 25.75 -1.79 -16.38
C ASN A 436 26.40 -2.34 -15.11
N ALA A 437 27.02 -3.54 -15.17
CA ALA A 437 27.77 -4.07 -14.04
C ALA A 437 29.02 -3.23 -13.71
N VAL A 438 29.72 -2.68 -14.72
CA VAL A 438 30.82 -1.72 -14.48
C VAL A 438 30.30 -0.46 -13.78
N MET A 439 29.19 0.12 -14.25
CA MET A 439 28.61 1.33 -13.65
C MET A 439 28.21 1.13 -12.17
N LEU A 440 27.52 0.03 -11.83
CA LEU A 440 27.17 -0.27 -10.44
C LEU A 440 28.42 -0.58 -9.60
N ARG A 441 29.36 -1.39 -10.13
CA ARG A 441 30.60 -1.76 -9.42
C ARG A 441 31.44 -0.54 -9.07
N ASN A 442 31.55 0.43 -9.98
CA ASN A 442 32.30 1.67 -9.76
C ASN A 442 31.69 2.50 -8.62
N VAL A 443 30.35 2.61 -8.55
CA VAL A 443 29.67 3.28 -7.43
C VAL A 443 29.91 2.54 -6.11
N LEU A 444 29.64 1.22 -6.06
CA LEU A 444 29.75 0.44 -4.83
C LEU A 444 31.19 0.41 -4.30
N ASN A 445 32.19 0.20 -5.16
CA ASN A 445 33.62 0.26 -4.79
C ASN A 445 34.07 1.65 -4.32
N SER A 446 33.43 2.73 -4.79
CA SER A 446 33.78 4.09 -4.38
C SER A 446 33.13 4.46 -3.04
N VAL A 447 31.93 3.97 -2.74
CA VAL A 447 31.15 4.41 -1.57
C VAL A 447 31.23 3.44 -0.40
N ILE A 448 31.06 2.12 -0.59
CA ILE A 448 31.01 1.13 0.51
C ILE A 448 32.24 1.22 1.45
N PRO A 449 33.49 1.37 0.96
CA PRO A 449 34.68 1.46 1.82
C PRO A 449 34.87 2.83 2.49
N ASN A 450 34.32 3.91 1.93
CA ASN A 450 34.61 5.29 2.33
C ASN A 450 33.48 5.95 3.13
N ALA A 451 32.24 5.45 3.01
CA ALA A 451 31.09 5.90 3.79
C ALA A 451 30.84 4.96 4.99
N PRO A 452 31.43 5.21 6.18
CA PRO A 452 31.22 4.36 7.37
C PRO A 452 29.75 4.31 7.82
N LYS A 453 28.96 5.36 7.54
CA LYS A 453 27.53 5.43 7.89
C LYS A 453 26.58 4.76 6.89
N LEU A 454 27.08 4.15 5.81
CA LEU A 454 26.23 3.51 4.79
C LEU A 454 25.47 2.31 5.39
N GLN A 455 24.13 2.40 5.41
CA GLN A 455 23.18 1.45 5.98
C GLN A 455 22.42 0.63 4.92
N HIS A 456 22.11 1.23 3.75
CA HIS A 456 21.23 0.60 2.77
C HIS A 456 21.53 0.98 1.30
N VAL A 457 21.21 0.08 0.37
CA VAL A 457 21.33 0.28 -1.08
C VAL A 457 20.06 -0.18 -1.82
N CYS A 458 19.31 0.77 -2.38
CA CYS A 458 18.18 0.50 -3.26
C CYS A 458 18.64 0.37 -4.71
N LEU A 459 18.25 -0.70 -5.40
CA LEU A 459 18.55 -0.95 -6.81
C LEU A 459 17.27 -1.00 -7.65
N GLN A 460 17.10 -0.08 -8.60
CA GLN A 460 16.00 -0.14 -9.56
C GLN A 460 16.36 -1.02 -10.77
N THR A 461 15.47 -1.97 -11.09
CA THR A 461 15.55 -2.84 -12.27
C THR A 461 14.31 -2.64 -13.15
N GLY A 462 13.33 -3.55 -13.13
CA GLY A 462 12.06 -3.43 -13.85
C GLY A 462 11.44 -4.75 -14.30
N ALA A 463 10.23 -4.68 -14.88
CA ALA A 463 9.44 -5.84 -15.34
C ALA A 463 10.16 -6.77 -16.35
N LYS A 464 11.22 -6.29 -17.04
CA LYS A 464 12.12 -7.15 -17.84
C LYS A 464 12.81 -8.27 -17.02
N HIS A 465 12.75 -8.24 -15.69
CA HIS A 465 13.15 -9.40 -14.87
C HIS A 465 12.35 -10.67 -15.26
N TYR A 466 11.06 -10.53 -15.59
CA TYR A 466 10.13 -11.64 -15.84
C TYR A 466 9.93 -12.01 -17.32
N VAL A 467 10.29 -11.09 -18.24
CA VAL A 467 10.13 -11.26 -19.70
C VAL A 467 11.45 -11.23 -20.49
N GLY A 468 12.57 -11.00 -19.81
CA GLY A 468 13.90 -10.93 -20.42
C GLY A 468 14.19 -9.60 -21.12
N PRO A 469 15.31 -9.51 -21.86
CA PRO A 469 15.69 -8.31 -22.61
C PRO A 469 14.86 -8.15 -23.89
N PHE A 470 14.72 -6.91 -24.37
CA PHE A 470 14.00 -6.59 -25.62
C PHE A 470 14.56 -7.36 -26.84
N GLU A 471 15.85 -7.71 -26.84
CA GLU A 471 16.48 -8.52 -27.89
C GLU A 471 15.86 -9.94 -27.98
N LEU A 472 15.34 -10.48 -26.88
CA LEU A 472 14.81 -11.85 -26.78
C LEU A 472 13.28 -11.92 -26.72
N PHE A 473 12.57 -10.79 -26.82
CA PHE A 473 11.11 -10.76 -26.89
C PHE A 473 10.61 -11.63 -28.07
N GLY A 474 9.75 -12.61 -27.77
CA GLY A 474 9.26 -13.60 -28.74
C GLY A 474 10.28 -14.65 -29.21
N LYS A 475 11.53 -14.63 -28.71
CA LYS A 475 12.55 -15.66 -28.95
C LYS A 475 12.69 -16.64 -27.79
N ILE A 476 12.44 -16.18 -26.56
CA ILE A 476 12.32 -17.01 -25.36
C ILE A 476 10.87 -17.05 -24.89
N GLN A 477 10.50 -18.07 -24.13
CA GLN A 477 9.23 -18.11 -23.42
C GLN A 477 9.36 -17.24 -22.14
N PRO A 478 8.60 -16.15 -22.00
CA PRO A 478 8.54 -15.40 -20.75
C PRO A 478 7.70 -16.17 -19.71
N HIS A 479 7.71 -15.70 -18.46
CA HIS A 479 6.69 -16.12 -17.49
C HIS A 479 5.28 -15.72 -17.94
N GLU A 480 4.25 -16.35 -17.36
CA GLU A 480 2.86 -15.94 -17.57
C GLU A 480 2.41 -14.93 -16.51
N PRO A 481 1.96 -13.71 -16.89
CA PRO A 481 1.45 -12.73 -15.95
C PRO A 481 0.14 -13.16 -15.27
N PRO A 482 -0.18 -12.65 -14.06
CA PRO A 482 0.53 -11.58 -13.36
C PRO A 482 1.83 -12.05 -12.69
N PHE A 483 2.89 -11.25 -12.80
CA PHE A 483 4.21 -11.60 -12.28
C PHE A 483 4.33 -11.37 -10.78
N THR A 484 4.95 -12.31 -10.07
CA THR A 484 5.29 -12.23 -8.64
C THR A 484 6.81 -12.33 -8.46
N GLU A 485 7.31 -11.77 -7.37
CA GLU A 485 8.75 -11.57 -7.14
C GLU A 485 9.52 -12.86 -6.82
N ASP A 486 8.80 -13.92 -6.46
CA ASP A 486 9.25 -15.30 -6.22
C ASP A 486 9.39 -16.13 -7.51
N LEU A 487 8.96 -15.62 -8.66
CA LEU A 487 9.21 -16.26 -9.95
C LEU A 487 10.72 -16.41 -10.20
N PRO A 488 11.19 -17.60 -10.62
CA PRO A 488 12.61 -17.81 -10.87
C PRO A 488 13.11 -16.96 -12.05
N ARG A 489 14.40 -16.64 -12.06
CA ARG A 489 15.04 -16.00 -13.22
C ARG A 489 14.86 -16.86 -14.48
N LEU A 490 14.71 -16.22 -15.64
CA LEU A 490 14.66 -16.90 -16.93
C LEU A 490 16.03 -17.48 -17.29
N ASP A 491 16.05 -18.59 -18.05
CA ASP A 491 17.27 -19.16 -18.65
C ASP A 491 17.72 -18.32 -19.87
N ALA A 492 18.10 -17.07 -19.59
CA ALA A 492 18.50 -16.07 -20.57
C ALA A 492 19.44 -15.02 -19.94
N PRO A 493 20.38 -14.44 -20.71
CA PRO A 493 21.15 -13.29 -20.25
C PRO A 493 20.22 -12.09 -20.02
N ASN A 494 20.41 -11.39 -18.90
CA ASN A 494 19.64 -10.21 -18.51
C ASN A 494 20.48 -9.37 -17.56
N PHE A 495 20.74 -8.10 -17.89
CA PHE A 495 21.63 -7.26 -17.10
C PHE A 495 21.08 -6.99 -15.69
N TYR A 496 19.76 -7.11 -15.48
CA TYR A 496 19.16 -7.03 -14.15
C TYR A 496 19.66 -8.15 -13.22
N TYR A 497 19.81 -9.38 -13.71
CA TYR A 497 20.35 -10.49 -12.91
C TYR A 497 21.81 -10.22 -12.54
N THR A 498 22.60 -9.66 -13.46
CA THR A 498 23.99 -9.25 -13.21
C THR A 498 24.11 -8.10 -12.20
N LEU A 499 23.15 -7.16 -12.18
CA LEU A 499 23.10 -6.09 -11.19
C LEU A 499 22.69 -6.60 -9.80
N GLU A 500 21.69 -7.48 -9.73
CA GLU A 500 21.29 -8.17 -8.49
C GLU A 500 22.48 -8.97 -7.90
N ASP A 501 23.12 -9.82 -8.69
CA ASP A 501 24.24 -10.66 -8.22
C ASP A 501 25.44 -9.83 -7.73
N LEU A 502 25.73 -8.72 -8.42
CA LEU A 502 26.76 -7.78 -8.01
C LEU A 502 26.38 -7.03 -6.72
N LEU A 503 25.14 -6.57 -6.59
CA LEU A 503 24.63 -5.93 -5.38
C LEU A 503 24.78 -6.87 -4.17
N PHE A 504 24.31 -8.11 -4.28
CA PHE A 504 24.36 -9.09 -3.20
C PHE A 504 25.82 -9.41 -2.83
N ALA A 505 26.69 -9.60 -3.82
CA ALA A 505 28.10 -9.91 -3.61
C ALA A 505 28.92 -8.76 -3.00
N GLU A 506 28.58 -7.49 -3.28
CA GLU A 506 29.24 -6.33 -2.67
C GLU A 506 28.68 -6.01 -1.28
N VAL A 507 27.35 -6.07 -1.09
CA VAL A 507 26.72 -5.79 0.21
C VAL A 507 27.13 -6.82 1.27
N ALA A 508 27.23 -8.10 0.92
CA ALA A 508 27.69 -9.16 1.82
C ALA A 508 29.14 -8.97 2.36
N LYS A 509 29.90 -7.99 1.88
CA LYS A 509 31.25 -7.66 2.38
C LYS A 509 31.23 -6.70 3.57
N LYS A 510 30.08 -6.11 3.94
CA LYS A 510 29.96 -5.13 5.02
C LYS A 510 28.83 -5.51 5.97
N GLU A 511 29.19 -5.78 7.22
CA GLU A 511 28.22 -6.10 8.27
C GLU A 511 27.17 -4.98 8.42
N ASN A 512 25.91 -5.37 8.59
CA ASN A 512 24.73 -4.50 8.74
C ASN A 512 24.40 -3.59 7.55
N LEU A 513 25.11 -3.71 6.41
CA LEU A 513 24.65 -3.11 5.15
C LEU A 513 23.50 -3.96 4.60
N THR A 514 22.40 -3.31 4.24
CA THR A 514 21.19 -3.96 3.69
C THR A 514 20.91 -3.49 2.27
N TRP A 515 19.99 -4.14 1.56
CA TRP A 515 19.61 -3.78 0.20
C TRP A 515 18.11 -3.91 -0.07
N SER A 516 17.64 -3.31 -1.16
CA SER A 516 16.32 -3.56 -1.74
C SER A 516 16.40 -3.58 -3.28
N VAL A 517 15.52 -4.33 -3.94
CA VAL A 517 15.42 -4.34 -5.41
C VAL A 517 14.01 -3.95 -5.84
N HIS A 518 13.90 -2.87 -6.62
CA HIS A 518 12.63 -2.32 -7.07
C HIS A 518 12.40 -2.64 -8.56
N ARG A 519 11.27 -3.27 -8.88
CA ARG A 519 10.91 -3.75 -10.22
C ARG A 519 9.70 -2.97 -10.78
N PRO A 520 9.92 -1.73 -11.30
CA PRO A 520 8.86 -0.96 -11.95
C PRO A 520 8.45 -1.54 -13.31
N ASP A 521 7.21 -1.25 -13.68
CA ASP A 521 6.65 -1.46 -15.01
C ASP A 521 6.87 -0.20 -15.89
N ALA A 522 6.03 0.07 -16.90
CA ALA A 522 6.13 1.31 -17.67
C ALA A 522 5.96 2.57 -16.79
N ILE A 523 7.02 3.38 -16.72
CA ILE A 523 7.07 4.52 -15.80
C ILE A 523 6.32 5.73 -16.37
N PHE A 524 5.36 6.24 -15.59
CA PHE A 524 4.77 7.56 -15.78
C PHE A 524 5.54 8.57 -14.92
N GLY A 525 6.11 9.60 -15.53
CA GLY A 525 7.03 10.49 -14.82
C GLY A 525 7.63 11.58 -15.70
N PHE A 526 8.22 12.60 -15.07
CA PHE A 526 8.86 13.71 -15.76
C PHE A 526 10.39 13.55 -15.82
N SER A 527 10.91 13.26 -17.01
CA SER A 527 12.30 13.60 -17.35
C SER A 527 12.48 13.67 -18.88
N PRO A 528 12.80 14.85 -19.42
CA PRO A 528 13.28 15.03 -20.80
C PRO A 528 14.66 14.42 -21.08
N SER A 529 15.29 13.75 -20.10
CA SER A 529 16.56 13.03 -20.26
C SER A 529 16.45 11.52 -20.06
N SER A 530 15.24 10.98 -19.87
CA SER A 530 15.04 9.53 -19.74
C SER A 530 15.11 8.82 -21.09
N MET A 531 15.87 7.72 -21.16
CA MET A 531 15.99 6.87 -22.36
C MET A 531 14.73 6.01 -22.61
N MET A 532 13.77 6.01 -21.69
CA MET A 532 12.44 5.40 -21.84
C MET A 532 11.44 6.34 -21.13
N ASN A 533 10.56 6.99 -21.89
CA ASN A 533 9.54 7.90 -21.36
C ASN A 533 8.29 7.81 -22.22
N ILE A 534 7.26 7.12 -21.73
CA ILE A 534 6.01 6.93 -22.49
C ILE A 534 5.16 8.20 -22.48
N ILE A 535 5.06 8.90 -21.35
CA ILE A 535 4.28 10.15 -21.23
C ILE A 535 4.85 11.22 -22.16
N GLY A 536 6.14 11.56 -22.03
CA GLY A 536 6.78 12.59 -22.84
C GLY A 536 6.68 12.31 -24.33
N THR A 537 6.92 11.07 -24.76
CA THR A 537 6.82 10.67 -26.17
C THR A 537 5.37 10.79 -26.69
N LEU A 538 4.37 10.39 -25.90
CA LEU A 538 2.96 10.51 -26.26
C LEU A 538 2.48 11.97 -26.26
N CYS A 539 2.96 12.82 -25.34
CA CYS A 539 2.70 14.26 -25.35
C CYS A 539 3.24 14.93 -26.62
N VAL A 540 4.46 14.60 -27.04
CA VAL A 540 5.07 15.13 -28.27
C VAL A 540 4.29 14.65 -29.51
N TYR A 541 3.88 13.38 -29.55
CA TYR A 541 3.05 12.87 -30.64
C TYR A 541 1.68 13.57 -30.70
N ALA A 542 1.00 13.74 -29.56
CA ALA A 542 -0.28 14.43 -29.48
C ALA A 542 -0.17 15.92 -29.86
N ALA A 543 0.91 16.61 -29.44
CA ALA A 543 1.19 17.98 -29.86
C ALA A 543 1.37 18.10 -31.38
N ILE A 544 2.10 17.18 -32.01
CA ILE A 544 2.29 17.15 -33.47
C ILE A 544 0.96 16.88 -34.18
N CYS A 545 0.17 15.90 -33.74
CA CYS A 545 -1.16 15.67 -34.33
C CYS A 545 -2.09 16.88 -34.17
N LYS A 546 -2.11 17.52 -32.99
CA LYS A 546 -2.93 18.72 -32.73
C LYS A 546 -2.52 19.91 -33.61
N HIS A 547 -1.22 20.17 -33.76
CA HIS A 547 -0.70 21.24 -34.60
C HIS A 547 -0.94 20.98 -36.10
N GLU A 548 -0.75 19.74 -36.58
CA GLU A 548 -1.03 19.38 -37.98
C GLU A 548 -2.53 19.20 -38.31
N GLY A 549 -3.44 19.37 -37.33
CA GLY A 549 -4.88 19.12 -37.50
C GLY A 549 -5.23 17.67 -37.84
N ARG A 550 -4.44 16.71 -37.32
CA ARG A 550 -4.54 15.28 -37.65
C ARG A 550 -5.16 14.45 -36.53
N PRO A 551 -5.83 13.33 -36.85
CA PRO A 551 -6.32 12.40 -35.86
C PRO A 551 -5.21 11.80 -34.99
N LEU A 552 -5.49 11.58 -33.71
CA LEU A 552 -4.60 10.87 -32.79
C LEU A 552 -4.76 9.36 -33.00
N LYS A 553 -4.00 8.79 -33.94
CA LYS A 553 -4.07 7.36 -34.28
C LYS A 553 -3.18 6.51 -33.38
N PHE A 554 -3.73 5.42 -32.85
CA PHE A 554 -2.99 4.51 -31.98
C PHE A 554 -1.89 3.76 -32.76
N PRO A 555 -0.61 3.84 -32.34
CA PRO A 555 0.51 3.20 -33.05
C PRO A 555 0.69 1.71 -32.71
N GLY A 556 0.02 1.23 -31.66
CA GLY A 556 0.17 -0.13 -31.15
C GLY A 556 -0.61 -1.20 -31.92
N SER A 557 -0.56 -2.42 -31.41
CA SER A 557 -1.36 -3.55 -31.90
C SER A 557 -2.80 -3.51 -31.37
N LYS A 558 -3.73 -4.18 -32.06
CA LYS A 558 -5.12 -4.36 -31.56
C LYS A 558 -5.18 -5.22 -30.28
N ALA A 559 -4.10 -5.93 -29.93
CA ALA A 559 -3.92 -6.55 -28.62
C ALA A 559 -3.65 -5.47 -27.55
N ALA A 560 -2.58 -4.67 -27.69
CA ALA A 560 -2.22 -3.58 -26.77
C ALA A 560 -3.38 -2.59 -26.52
N TRP A 561 -4.19 -2.32 -27.55
CA TRP A 561 -5.39 -1.46 -27.46
C TRP A 561 -6.46 -1.98 -26.50
N ASN A 562 -6.63 -3.30 -26.40
CA ASN A 562 -7.75 -3.96 -25.70
C ASN A 562 -7.33 -4.70 -24.42
N CYS A 563 -6.09 -5.16 -24.30
CA CYS A 563 -5.61 -5.82 -23.09
C CYS A 563 -5.48 -4.85 -21.93
N TYR A 564 -5.56 -5.39 -20.71
CA TYR A 564 -5.21 -4.64 -19.50
C TYR A 564 -3.69 -4.38 -19.45
N SER A 565 -3.30 -3.27 -18.84
CA SER A 565 -1.93 -2.83 -18.56
C SER A 565 -1.86 -2.23 -17.16
N VAL A 566 -0.68 -2.27 -16.54
CA VAL A 566 -0.34 -1.41 -15.40
C VAL A 566 0.58 -0.26 -15.85
N ALA A 567 0.85 0.68 -14.96
CA ALA A 567 1.92 1.66 -15.07
C ALA A 567 2.48 1.94 -13.67
N SER A 568 3.65 2.57 -13.61
CA SER A 568 4.35 2.89 -12.37
C SER A 568 4.63 4.39 -12.29
N ASP A 569 3.92 5.10 -11.43
CA ASP A 569 4.13 6.51 -11.18
C ASP A 569 5.51 6.77 -10.55
N ALA A 570 6.28 7.73 -11.08
CA ALA A 570 7.65 7.99 -10.65
C ALA A 570 7.76 8.48 -9.20
N ASP A 571 6.74 9.20 -8.71
CA ASP A 571 6.67 9.67 -7.33
C ASP A 571 6.34 8.47 -6.41
N LEU A 572 5.46 7.56 -6.84
CA LEU A 572 5.19 6.28 -6.14
C LEU A 572 6.40 5.32 -6.13
N ILE A 573 7.22 5.29 -7.19
CA ILE A 573 8.47 4.51 -7.20
C ILE A 573 9.47 5.10 -6.18
N ALA A 574 9.57 6.43 -6.10
CA ALA A 574 10.40 7.10 -5.11
C ALA A 574 9.91 6.82 -3.67
N GLU A 575 8.60 6.86 -3.43
CA GLU A 575 7.98 6.45 -2.15
C GLU A 575 8.36 5.02 -1.75
N GLN A 576 8.33 4.04 -2.67
CA GLN A 576 8.73 2.67 -2.34
C GLN A 576 10.25 2.55 -2.06
N HIS A 577 11.10 3.30 -2.76
CA HIS A 577 12.54 3.34 -2.46
C HIS A 577 12.81 3.93 -1.06
N ILE A 578 12.08 5.00 -0.69
CA ILE A 578 12.20 5.66 0.61
C ILE A 578 11.68 4.76 1.74
N TRP A 579 10.52 4.13 1.54
CA TRP A 579 10.01 3.10 2.45
C TRP A 579 11.03 1.98 2.66
N ALA A 580 11.53 1.36 1.58
CA ALA A 580 12.48 0.25 1.69
C ALA A 580 13.83 0.65 2.31
N ALA A 581 14.24 1.91 2.12
CA ALA A 581 15.41 2.50 2.78
C ALA A 581 15.26 2.52 4.31
N VAL A 582 14.08 2.86 4.86
CA VAL A 582 13.90 3.04 6.32
C VAL A 582 13.26 1.84 7.04
N ASP A 583 12.36 1.11 6.38
CA ASP A 583 11.51 0.08 6.98
C ASP A 583 12.29 -1.22 7.29
N PRO A 584 12.13 -1.85 8.47
CA PRO A 584 12.88 -3.05 8.84
C PRO A 584 12.40 -4.34 8.15
N TYR A 585 11.15 -4.43 7.72
CA TYR A 585 10.57 -5.58 7.03
C TYR A 585 10.89 -5.58 5.52
N ALA A 586 11.18 -4.42 4.95
CA ALA A 586 11.59 -4.26 3.56
C ALA A 586 13.04 -4.68 3.25
N LYS A 587 13.81 -5.14 4.24
CA LYS A 587 15.27 -5.33 4.13
C LYS A 587 15.66 -6.63 3.45
N ASN A 588 16.56 -6.51 2.48
CA ASN A 588 17.13 -7.60 1.66
C ASN A 588 16.07 -8.31 0.82
N GLU A 589 15.10 -7.55 0.32
CA GLU A 589 13.98 -8.06 -0.46
C GLU A 589 13.81 -7.39 -1.83
N ALA A 590 13.20 -8.12 -2.75
CA ALA A 590 12.81 -7.64 -4.08
C ALA A 590 11.30 -7.41 -4.14
N PHE A 591 10.90 -6.24 -4.66
CA PHE A 591 9.51 -5.79 -4.74
C PHE A 591 9.16 -5.32 -6.16
N ASN A 592 7.97 -5.68 -6.62
CA ASN A 592 7.29 -5.03 -7.74
C ASN A 592 6.81 -3.64 -7.31
N ILE A 593 6.72 -2.72 -8.27
CA ILE A 593 6.09 -1.43 -8.06
C ILE A 593 5.29 -0.99 -9.27
N ASN A 594 3.99 -0.83 -9.08
CA ASN A 594 3.06 -0.20 -10.01
C ASN A 594 1.93 0.47 -9.23
N ASN A 595 1.07 1.19 -9.93
CA ASN A 595 0.03 2.03 -9.35
C ASN A 595 -1.02 1.27 -8.51
N GLY A 596 -1.07 -0.06 -8.59
CA GLY A 596 -2.01 -0.89 -7.84
C GLY A 596 -3.42 -0.92 -8.44
N ASP A 597 -3.57 -0.47 -9.69
CA ASP A 597 -4.76 -0.55 -10.53
C ASP A 597 -4.39 -1.03 -11.95
N VAL A 598 -5.39 -1.24 -12.82
CA VAL A 598 -5.20 -1.63 -14.22
C VAL A 598 -6.06 -0.79 -15.16
N PHE A 599 -5.58 -0.57 -16.38
CA PHE A 599 -6.30 0.17 -17.42
C PHE A 599 -6.18 -0.50 -18.79
N LYS A 600 -6.98 -0.08 -19.77
CA LYS A 600 -6.81 -0.44 -21.19
C LYS A 600 -6.35 0.78 -21.98
N TRP A 601 -5.41 0.61 -22.92
CA TRP A 601 -4.88 1.76 -23.69
C TRP A 601 -5.96 2.54 -24.44
N LYS A 602 -7.03 1.90 -24.92
CA LYS A 602 -8.17 2.58 -25.55
C LYS A 602 -8.85 3.65 -24.68
N HIS A 603 -8.91 3.44 -23.36
CA HIS A 603 -9.46 4.43 -22.43
C HIS A 603 -8.49 5.60 -22.23
N PHE A 604 -7.19 5.31 -22.10
CA PHE A 604 -6.15 6.32 -21.90
C PHE A 604 -5.89 7.13 -23.17
N TRP A 605 -6.16 6.56 -24.34
CA TRP A 605 -6.11 7.27 -25.62
C TRP A 605 -7.19 8.34 -25.75
N LYS A 606 -8.40 8.06 -25.25
CA LYS A 606 -9.45 9.07 -25.08
C LYS A 606 -8.99 10.19 -24.15
N VAL A 607 -8.43 9.85 -22.98
CA VAL A 607 -7.92 10.85 -22.03
C VAL A 607 -6.79 11.69 -22.63
N LEU A 608 -5.88 11.10 -23.42
CA LEU A 608 -4.82 11.83 -24.13
C LEU A 608 -5.39 12.77 -25.21
N ALA A 609 -6.41 12.33 -25.95
CA ALA A 609 -7.11 13.15 -26.94
C ALA A 609 -7.86 14.33 -26.29
N GLU A 610 -8.59 14.08 -25.19
CA GLU A 610 -9.24 15.10 -24.36
C GLU A 610 -8.21 16.13 -23.86
N GLN A 611 -7.07 15.67 -23.32
CA GLN A 611 -6.01 16.51 -22.76
C GLN A 611 -5.26 17.39 -23.77
N PHE A 612 -5.38 17.11 -25.07
CA PHE A 612 -4.82 17.92 -26.16
C PHE A 612 -5.91 18.56 -27.05
N GLY A 613 -7.19 18.38 -26.71
CA GLY A 613 -8.33 18.88 -27.48
C GLY A 613 -8.38 18.34 -28.91
N ILE A 614 -8.15 17.04 -29.10
CA ILE A 614 -8.22 16.35 -30.39
C ILE A 614 -9.53 15.56 -30.46
N GLU A 615 -10.43 15.93 -31.37
CA GLU A 615 -11.74 15.28 -31.50
C GLU A 615 -11.66 13.90 -32.16
N GLU A 616 -10.86 13.76 -33.23
CA GLU A 616 -10.65 12.48 -33.90
C GLU A 616 -9.49 11.68 -33.27
N TYR A 617 -9.81 10.57 -32.59
CA TYR A 617 -8.83 9.64 -32.01
C TYR A 617 -9.28 8.19 -32.20
N GLY A 618 -8.33 7.25 -32.07
CA GLY A 618 -8.63 5.80 -32.07
C GLY A 618 -7.57 4.95 -32.76
N ILE A 619 -7.79 3.65 -32.80
CA ILE A 619 -7.01 2.73 -33.64
C ILE A 619 -7.45 2.82 -35.12
N ASP A 620 -6.58 2.44 -36.05
CA ASP A 620 -6.97 2.16 -37.43
C ASP A 620 -7.51 0.73 -37.52
N GLU A 621 -8.75 0.55 -37.98
CA GLU A 621 -9.38 -0.78 -38.09
C GLU A 621 -9.05 -1.51 -39.40
N GLY A 622 -8.53 -0.81 -40.42
CA GLY A 622 -8.11 -1.38 -41.70
C GLY A 622 -6.60 -1.37 -41.93
N GLY A 623 -5.85 -0.60 -41.15
CA GLY A 623 -4.40 -0.45 -41.24
C GLY A 623 -3.60 -1.56 -40.57
N GLY A 624 -2.36 -1.74 -41.03
CA GLY A 624 -1.32 -2.44 -40.25
C GLY A 624 -0.79 -1.56 -39.10
N ARG A 625 -0.05 -2.15 -38.17
CA ARG A 625 0.57 -1.45 -37.01
C ARG A 625 1.36 -0.22 -37.46
N LEU A 626 0.97 0.96 -36.97
CA LEU A 626 1.55 2.25 -37.34
C LEU A 626 2.75 2.58 -36.46
N SER A 627 3.96 2.27 -36.93
CA SER A 627 5.20 2.64 -36.21
C SER A 627 5.37 4.16 -36.08
N LEU A 628 5.52 4.67 -34.85
CA LEU A 628 5.88 6.07 -34.59
C LEU A 628 7.26 6.41 -35.17
N VAL A 629 8.20 5.47 -35.23
CA VAL A 629 9.54 5.69 -35.83
C VAL A 629 9.42 6.11 -37.30
N GLU A 630 8.50 5.51 -38.06
CA GLU A 630 8.25 5.91 -39.45
C GLU A 630 7.24 7.07 -39.57
N LEU A 631 6.25 7.17 -38.68
CA LEU A 631 5.24 8.24 -38.71
C LEU A 631 5.80 9.63 -38.36
N MET A 632 6.78 9.68 -37.43
CA MET A 632 7.43 10.91 -36.95
C MET A 632 8.68 11.30 -37.74
N LYS A 633 9.04 10.52 -38.76
CA LYS A 633 10.18 10.71 -39.64
C LYS A 633 10.02 11.99 -40.48
N GLY A 634 10.96 12.92 -40.39
CA GLY A 634 10.86 14.21 -41.10
C GLY A 634 10.01 15.28 -40.38
N LYS A 635 9.55 15.01 -39.15
CA LYS A 635 8.77 15.97 -38.33
C LYS A 635 9.63 16.97 -37.56
N GLU A 636 10.95 16.95 -37.71
CA GLU A 636 11.86 17.81 -36.95
C GLU A 636 11.52 19.30 -37.14
N LYS A 637 11.19 19.71 -38.37
CA LYS A 637 10.74 21.09 -38.68
C LYS A 637 9.40 21.45 -38.04
N VAL A 638 8.48 20.50 -37.96
CA VAL A 638 7.16 20.70 -37.33
C VAL A 638 7.33 20.85 -35.81
N TRP A 639 8.28 20.12 -35.23
CA TRP A 639 8.66 20.30 -33.83
C TRP A 639 9.38 21.63 -33.58
N GLU A 640 10.29 22.05 -34.44
CA GLU A 640 10.93 23.38 -34.40
C GLU A 640 9.88 24.51 -34.48
N GLU A 641 8.84 24.34 -35.29
CA GLU A 641 7.70 25.25 -35.41
C GLU A 641 6.84 25.29 -34.13
N ILE A 642 6.45 24.11 -33.60
CA ILE A 642 5.71 23.99 -32.33
C ILE A 642 6.50 24.63 -31.16
N VAL A 643 7.79 24.35 -31.06
CA VAL A 643 8.69 24.91 -30.02
C VAL A 643 8.77 26.43 -30.12
N ARG A 644 8.89 26.97 -31.33
CA ARG A 644 8.92 28.42 -31.60
C ARG A 644 7.60 29.10 -31.25
N GLU A 645 6.46 28.51 -31.63
CA GLU A 645 5.14 29.13 -31.51
C GLU A 645 4.54 29.06 -30.11
N ASN A 646 4.93 28.06 -29.32
CA ASN A 646 4.43 27.85 -27.96
C ASN A 646 5.50 28.21 -26.89
N GLU A 647 6.56 28.91 -27.30
CA GLU A 647 7.70 29.34 -26.47
C GLU A 647 8.31 28.23 -25.59
N LEU A 648 8.35 27.00 -26.12
CA LEU A 648 8.80 25.82 -25.38
C LEU A 648 10.32 25.84 -25.16
N GLN A 649 10.78 25.08 -24.16
CA GLN A 649 12.21 24.85 -23.95
C GLN A 649 12.85 24.26 -25.23
N PRO A 650 13.97 24.83 -25.73
CA PRO A 650 14.56 24.45 -27.01
C PRO A 650 15.11 23.03 -26.97
N THR A 651 14.31 22.09 -27.46
CA THR A 651 14.53 20.64 -27.42
C THR A 651 14.46 20.08 -28.83
N LYS A 652 15.36 19.15 -29.18
CA LYS A 652 15.27 18.47 -30.48
C LYS A 652 14.24 17.35 -30.41
N LEU A 653 13.54 17.09 -31.51
CA LEU A 653 12.53 16.04 -31.58
C LEU A 653 13.05 14.66 -31.13
N ALA A 654 14.29 14.33 -31.49
CA ALA A 654 14.95 13.07 -31.10
C ALA A 654 15.44 13.02 -29.63
N GLU A 655 15.35 14.12 -28.88
CA GLU A 655 15.67 14.17 -27.44
C GLU A 655 14.43 13.91 -26.57
N VAL A 656 13.22 14.25 -27.07
CA VAL A 656 11.94 14.09 -26.34
C VAL A 656 11.02 13.00 -26.92
N GLY A 657 11.14 12.67 -28.21
CA GLY A 657 10.35 11.64 -28.89
C GLY A 657 11.05 10.28 -28.91
N VAL A 658 10.83 9.46 -27.88
CA VAL A 658 11.46 8.12 -27.74
C VAL A 658 10.65 7.06 -28.49
N TRP A 659 10.46 7.26 -29.81
CA TRP A 659 9.51 6.51 -30.65
C TRP A 659 9.64 4.99 -30.57
N TRP A 660 10.87 4.48 -30.60
CA TRP A 660 11.15 3.04 -30.58
C TRP A 660 10.63 2.36 -29.31
N PHE A 661 10.65 3.06 -28.17
CA PHE A 661 10.21 2.52 -26.89
C PHE A 661 8.69 2.39 -26.85
N VAL A 662 7.97 3.42 -27.30
CA VAL A 662 6.50 3.38 -27.41
C VAL A 662 6.06 2.34 -28.44
N ASP A 663 6.75 2.24 -29.58
CA ASP A 663 6.49 1.21 -30.58
C ASP A 663 6.67 -0.20 -30.00
N VAL A 664 7.76 -0.47 -29.26
CA VAL A 664 7.99 -1.77 -28.61
C VAL A 664 6.94 -2.03 -27.52
N TRP A 665 6.66 -1.06 -26.66
CA TRP A 665 5.74 -1.21 -25.54
C TRP A 665 4.32 -1.54 -26.00
N LEU A 666 3.81 -0.80 -26.99
CA LEU A 666 2.47 -0.98 -27.53
C LEU A 666 2.37 -2.10 -28.58
N SER A 667 3.39 -2.98 -28.69
CA SER A 667 3.38 -4.07 -29.67
C SER A 667 2.70 -5.35 -29.17
N GLY A 668 2.88 -5.71 -27.90
CA GLY A 668 2.45 -6.98 -27.31
C GLY A 668 1.13 -6.91 -26.53
N GLU A 669 0.90 -7.93 -25.71
CA GLU A 669 -0.07 -7.89 -24.62
C GLU A 669 0.54 -7.22 -23.38
N GLY A 670 -0.31 -6.67 -22.50
CA GLY A 670 0.13 -5.94 -21.32
C GLY A 670 0.83 -6.82 -20.30
N LEU A 671 1.99 -6.35 -19.86
CA LEU A 671 2.70 -6.89 -18.71
C LEU A 671 1.95 -6.44 -17.45
N LEU A 672 1.57 -7.40 -16.59
CA LEU A 672 0.96 -7.11 -15.29
C LEU A 672 1.88 -7.67 -14.20
N CYS A 673 2.31 -6.82 -13.27
CA CYS A 673 3.03 -7.22 -12.07
C CYS A 673 2.08 -7.19 -10.86
N SER A 674 2.13 -8.20 -9.99
CA SER A 674 1.37 -8.19 -8.74
C SER A 674 1.99 -7.21 -7.74
N MET A 675 1.15 -6.51 -6.98
CA MET A 675 1.56 -5.65 -5.87
C MET A 675 1.42 -6.33 -4.50
N ASN A 676 0.99 -7.60 -4.45
CA ASN A 676 0.60 -8.24 -3.19
C ASN A 676 1.75 -8.31 -2.19
N LYS A 677 2.95 -8.73 -2.60
CA LYS A 677 4.11 -8.80 -1.71
C LYS A 677 4.42 -7.44 -1.07
N SER A 678 4.44 -6.37 -1.87
CA SER A 678 4.66 -5.00 -1.38
C SER A 678 3.63 -4.61 -0.31
N LYS A 679 2.34 -4.86 -0.55
CA LYS A 679 1.27 -4.59 0.45
C LYS A 679 1.39 -5.49 1.69
N GLU A 680 1.72 -6.77 1.51
CA GLU A 680 1.90 -7.77 2.58
C GLU A 680 3.09 -7.43 3.49
N HIS A 681 4.08 -6.67 3.00
CA HIS A 681 5.19 -6.12 3.80
C HIS A 681 4.89 -4.72 4.38
N GLY A 682 3.68 -4.17 4.15
CA GLY A 682 3.25 -2.86 4.67
C GLY A 682 3.28 -1.70 3.68
N PHE A 683 3.81 -1.87 2.46
CA PHE A 683 3.77 -0.82 1.44
C PHE A 683 2.39 -0.77 0.75
N LEU A 684 1.49 0.04 1.33
CA LEU A 684 0.13 0.27 0.80
C LEU A 684 0.05 1.41 -0.23
N GLY A 685 1.19 1.97 -0.66
CA GLY A 685 1.26 3.05 -1.63
C GLY A 685 0.61 2.67 -2.97
N PHE A 686 -0.24 3.57 -3.49
CA PHE A 686 -0.94 3.40 -4.76
C PHE A 686 -1.05 4.75 -5.51
N ARG A 687 -1.52 4.69 -6.76
CA ARG A 687 -2.05 5.83 -7.52
C ARG A 687 -3.24 5.37 -8.36
N ASN A 688 -4.19 6.25 -8.64
CA ASN A 688 -5.11 6.02 -9.76
C ASN A 688 -4.35 6.32 -11.06
N SER A 689 -4.17 5.33 -11.94
CA SER A 689 -3.40 5.48 -13.17
C SER A 689 -3.97 6.56 -14.11
N ARG A 690 -5.29 6.81 -14.11
CA ARG A 690 -5.90 7.88 -14.93
C ARG A 690 -5.47 9.25 -14.42
N ASN A 691 -5.48 9.43 -13.10
CA ASN A 691 -5.10 10.69 -12.46
C ASN A 691 -3.59 10.91 -12.59
N SER A 692 -2.77 9.88 -12.34
CA SER A 692 -1.33 9.89 -12.60
C SER A 692 -1.01 10.28 -14.05
N PHE A 693 -1.63 9.63 -15.04
CA PHE A 693 -1.44 9.95 -16.47
C PHE A 693 -1.74 11.42 -16.79
N VAL A 694 -2.83 11.98 -16.23
CA VAL A 694 -3.15 13.41 -16.34
C VAL A 694 -2.12 14.28 -15.62
N THR A 695 -1.77 13.99 -14.38
CA THR A 695 -0.77 14.75 -13.60
C THR A 695 0.60 14.79 -14.29
N TRP A 696 1.03 13.72 -14.96
CA TRP A 696 2.30 13.72 -15.70
C TRP A 696 2.20 14.40 -17.07
N ILE A 697 1.04 14.34 -17.75
CA ILE A 697 0.75 15.18 -18.92
C ILE A 697 0.79 16.67 -18.51
N ASP A 698 0.25 17.02 -17.34
CA ASP A 698 0.20 18.40 -16.87
C ASP A 698 1.56 18.86 -16.30
N LYS A 699 2.35 18.03 -15.60
CA LYS A 699 3.78 18.31 -15.29
C LYS A 699 4.61 18.50 -16.59
N MET A 700 4.25 17.85 -17.71
CA MET A 700 4.86 18.10 -19.03
C MET A 700 4.42 19.42 -19.69
N LYS A 701 3.25 19.98 -19.36
CA LYS A 701 2.74 21.27 -19.88
C LYS A 701 3.10 22.47 -19.00
N ALA A 702 3.03 22.31 -17.68
CA ALA A 702 2.80 23.38 -16.72
C ALA A 702 4.02 23.69 -15.85
N PHE A 703 5.11 24.14 -16.48
CA PHE A 703 6.31 24.59 -15.76
C PHE A 703 6.16 26.00 -15.14
N GLN A 704 5.08 26.18 -14.37
CA GLN A 704 4.85 27.27 -13.40
C GLN A 704 3.65 26.89 -12.50
N ILE A 705 3.82 26.97 -11.17
CA ILE A 705 2.87 26.43 -10.17
C ILE A 705 2.44 27.51 -9.17
N LYS A 706 1.18 27.47 -8.73
CA LYS A 706 0.76 27.89 -7.37
C LYS A 706 -0.55 27.21 -6.94
N LYS A 707 -0.78 27.13 -5.62
CA LYS A 707 -1.92 26.46 -4.98
C LYS A 707 -2.30 27.14 -3.65
N ALA A 708 -3.42 26.72 -3.06
CA ALA A 708 -3.94 27.11 -1.74
C ALA A 708 -4.69 25.91 -1.10
N ASP A 709 -5.02 25.99 0.19
CA ASP A 709 -5.70 24.97 1.02
C ASP A 709 -6.57 25.64 2.12
N GLU A 710 -7.54 24.92 2.72
CA GLU A 710 -8.17 25.18 4.04
C GLU A 710 -9.07 23.98 4.49
N ASP A 711 -9.02 23.62 5.79
CA ASP A 711 -9.99 23.03 6.78
C ASP A 711 -10.94 21.82 6.46
N GLU A 712 -11.57 21.03 7.37
CA GLU A 712 -11.71 21.02 8.87
C GLU A 712 -11.89 19.56 9.48
N GLN A 713 -12.38 19.41 10.75
CA GLN A 713 -12.38 18.20 11.65
C GLN A 713 -13.63 17.25 11.61
N PRO A 714 -13.60 16.06 12.30
CA PRO A 714 -14.62 15.74 13.37
C PRO A 714 -14.21 14.71 14.49
N ARG A 715 -15.15 14.33 15.40
CA ARG A 715 -15.07 13.24 16.45
C ARG A 715 -16.36 12.37 16.52
N ALA A 716 -16.34 11.22 17.22
CA ALA A 716 -17.31 10.08 17.12
C ALA A 716 -18.18 9.77 18.38
N PRO A 717 -19.21 8.90 18.26
CA PRO A 717 -19.55 7.90 19.30
C PRO A 717 -20.17 6.53 18.85
N GLU A 718 -20.20 5.58 19.81
CA GLU A 718 -20.75 4.19 19.91
C GLU A 718 -21.93 3.73 18.99
N SER A 719 -22.03 2.42 18.69
CA SER A 719 -22.85 1.86 17.59
C SER A 719 -23.61 0.53 17.85
N VAL A 720 -24.74 0.34 17.15
CA VAL A 720 -25.58 -0.87 17.11
C VAL A 720 -25.91 -1.22 15.65
N GLY A 721 -25.64 -2.46 15.22
CA GLY A 721 -25.79 -2.92 13.84
C GLY A 721 -26.93 -3.94 13.65
N LEU A 722 -27.66 -3.82 12.54
CA LEU A 722 -28.71 -4.75 12.12
C LEU A 722 -28.36 -5.42 10.78
N VAL A 723 -27.97 -6.69 10.80
CA VAL A 723 -27.53 -7.46 9.62
C VAL A 723 -28.70 -8.24 9.02
N ILE A 724 -29.20 -7.80 7.86
CA ILE A 724 -30.28 -8.47 7.14
C ILE A 724 -29.70 -9.51 6.18
N GLY A 725 -29.87 -10.79 6.50
CA GLY A 725 -29.25 -11.92 5.78
C GLY A 725 -28.05 -12.50 6.52
N VAL A 726 -28.08 -12.58 7.85
CA VAL A 726 -26.91 -12.90 8.69
C VAL A 726 -26.31 -14.30 8.45
N THR A 727 -27.06 -15.26 7.91
CA THR A 727 -26.52 -16.57 7.49
C THR A 727 -26.06 -16.59 6.02
N GLY A 728 -26.01 -15.43 5.35
CA GLY A 728 -25.46 -15.28 4.02
C GLY A 728 -23.92 -15.22 4.02
N ILE A 729 -23.31 -15.24 2.84
CA ILE A 729 -21.85 -15.31 2.69
C ILE A 729 -21.11 -14.10 3.28
N VAL A 730 -21.64 -12.88 3.13
CA VAL A 730 -21.12 -11.67 3.80
C VAL A 730 -21.77 -11.45 5.18
N GLY A 731 -23.02 -11.89 5.36
CA GLY A 731 -23.73 -11.80 6.64
C GLY A 731 -23.02 -12.55 7.78
N ASN A 732 -22.38 -13.68 7.48
CA ASN A 732 -21.54 -14.39 8.45
C ASN A 732 -20.31 -13.56 8.81
N SER A 733 -19.58 -13.04 7.83
CA SER A 733 -18.39 -12.19 8.06
C SER A 733 -18.73 -10.94 8.87
N LEU A 734 -19.85 -10.27 8.59
CA LEU A 734 -20.34 -9.15 9.42
C LEU A 734 -20.65 -9.58 10.87
N ALA A 735 -21.26 -10.77 11.07
CA ALA A 735 -21.53 -11.29 12.42
C ALA A 735 -20.26 -11.73 13.18
N GLU A 736 -19.21 -12.12 12.47
CA GLU A 736 -17.91 -12.53 13.00
C GLU A 736 -17.03 -11.30 13.34
N ILE A 737 -17.07 -10.25 12.51
CA ILE A 737 -16.19 -9.07 12.60
C ILE A 737 -16.80 -7.94 13.44
N LEU A 738 -18.09 -7.59 13.27
CA LEU A 738 -18.70 -6.45 13.98
C LEU A 738 -18.44 -6.48 15.50
N PRO A 739 -18.58 -7.62 16.22
CA PRO A 739 -18.40 -7.65 17.67
C PRO A 739 -16.94 -7.60 18.17
N LEU A 740 -15.94 -7.60 17.28
CA LEU A 740 -14.52 -7.54 17.68
C LEU A 740 -14.18 -6.17 18.31
N SER A 741 -13.27 -6.19 19.28
CA SER A 741 -12.94 -5.02 20.13
C SER A 741 -12.22 -3.88 19.40
N ASP A 742 -11.60 -4.19 18.27
CA ASP A 742 -10.82 -3.31 17.40
C ASP A 742 -11.62 -2.81 16.18
N THR A 743 -12.86 -3.28 16.00
CA THR A 743 -13.70 -2.89 14.86
C THR A 743 -14.11 -1.42 14.91
N PRO A 744 -13.87 -0.63 13.84
CA PRO A 744 -14.26 0.78 13.78
C PRO A 744 -15.73 1.04 14.12
N GLY A 745 -15.98 2.11 14.88
CA GLY A 745 -17.32 2.45 15.40
C GLY A 745 -17.79 1.62 16.60
N GLY A 746 -17.01 0.62 17.04
CA GLY A 746 -17.34 -0.25 18.15
C GLY A 746 -17.24 0.40 19.54
N PRO A 747 -17.57 -0.35 20.62
CA PRO A 747 -18.05 -1.74 20.59
C PRO A 747 -19.43 -1.86 19.93
N TRP A 748 -19.63 -2.88 19.09
CA TRP A 748 -20.90 -3.10 18.40
C TRP A 748 -21.80 -4.08 19.14
N LYS A 749 -23.04 -3.66 19.40
CA LYS A 749 -24.16 -4.59 19.58
C LYS A 749 -24.68 -5.02 18.21
N VAL A 750 -24.96 -6.31 18.00
CA VAL A 750 -25.32 -6.85 16.68
C VAL A 750 -26.61 -7.67 16.72
N TYR A 751 -27.58 -7.25 15.92
CA TYR A 751 -28.79 -8.00 15.58
C TYR A 751 -28.60 -8.74 14.24
N GLY A 752 -28.86 -10.04 14.21
CA GLY A 752 -28.71 -10.88 13.02
C GLY A 752 -30.03 -11.45 12.53
N VAL A 753 -30.48 -11.07 11.33
CA VAL A 753 -31.79 -11.47 10.77
C VAL A 753 -31.64 -12.53 9.69
N ALA A 754 -32.37 -13.64 9.82
CA ALA A 754 -32.54 -14.65 8.77
C ALA A 754 -33.80 -15.52 8.99
N ARG A 755 -34.22 -16.28 7.98
CA ARG A 755 -35.50 -17.01 7.98
C ARG A 755 -35.47 -18.39 8.64
N ARG A 756 -34.32 -19.06 8.55
CA ARG A 756 -34.09 -20.39 9.12
C ARG A 756 -33.76 -20.27 10.61
N PRO A 757 -33.89 -21.32 11.42
CA PRO A 757 -33.24 -21.38 12.72
C PRO A 757 -31.73 -21.13 12.59
N ARG A 758 -31.10 -20.58 13.64
CA ARG A 758 -29.67 -20.30 13.65
C ARG A 758 -28.86 -21.60 13.49
N PRO A 759 -27.99 -21.73 12.49
CA PRO A 759 -27.23 -22.96 12.25
C PRO A 759 -26.02 -23.06 13.18
N ASN A 760 -25.63 -24.29 13.55
CA ASN A 760 -24.51 -24.54 14.46
C ASN A 760 -23.18 -23.93 14.00
N TRP A 761 -22.97 -23.71 12.69
CA TRP A 761 -21.75 -23.10 12.16
C TRP A 761 -21.67 -21.58 12.31
N SER A 762 -22.75 -20.91 12.75
CA SER A 762 -22.71 -19.50 13.18
C SER A 762 -23.18 -19.33 14.63
N ALA A 763 -23.11 -20.38 15.44
CA ALA A 763 -23.55 -20.36 16.84
C ALA A 763 -22.62 -19.51 17.74
N ASP A 764 -21.33 -19.48 17.43
CA ASP A 764 -20.29 -18.92 18.31
C ASP A 764 -20.24 -17.37 18.29
N HIS A 765 -20.77 -16.73 17.24
CA HIS A 765 -20.82 -15.27 17.10
C HIS A 765 -21.67 -14.62 18.22
N PRO A 766 -21.23 -13.57 18.92
CA PRO A 766 -21.98 -12.94 20.01
C PRO A 766 -23.07 -11.97 19.48
N ILE A 767 -24.06 -12.51 18.76
CA ILE A 767 -25.16 -11.76 18.11
C ILE A 767 -26.55 -12.15 18.66
N GLU A 768 -27.47 -11.18 18.69
CA GLU A 768 -28.89 -11.40 18.95
C GLU A 768 -29.60 -11.85 17.65
N TYR A 769 -29.97 -13.13 17.57
CA TYR A 769 -30.52 -13.73 16.34
C TYR A 769 -32.04 -13.59 16.26
N VAL A 770 -32.53 -12.92 15.22
CA VAL A 770 -33.96 -12.63 14.98
C VAL A 770 -34.46 -13.44 13.79
N GLN A 771 -35.28 -14.46 14.04
CA GLN A 771 -35.80 -15.31 12.97
C GLN A 771 -37.00 -14.66 12.27
N CYS A 772 -36.80 -14.06 11.09
CA CYS A 772 -37.81 -13.25 10.38
C CYS A 772 -37.77 -13.48 8.85
N ASP A 773 -38.94 -13.46 8.19
CA ASP A 773 -39.05 -13.34 6.73
C ASP A 773 -39.39 -11.91 6.33
N VAL A 774 -38.36 -11.18 5.85
CA VAL A 774 -38.51 -9.79 5.41
C VAL A 774 -39.34 -9.63 4.13
N SER A 775 -39.75 -10.71 3.45
CA SER A 775 -40.74 -10.62 2.35
C SER A 775 -42.19 -10.56 2.86
N ASP A 776 -42.45 -10.92 4.12
CA ASP A 776 -43.74 -10.71 4.79
C ASP A 776 -43.71 -9.35 5.54
N PRO A 777 -44.59 -8.39 5.19
CA PRO A 777 -44.59 -7.06 5.80
C PRO A 777 -45.01 -7.08 7.27
N GLU A 778 -45.90 -7.99 7.69
CA GLU A 778 -46.35 -8.05 9.09
C GLU A 778 -45.35 -8.82 9.95
N ASP A 779 -44.64 -9.83 9.42
CA ASP A 779 -43.54 -10.49 10.13
C ASP A 779 -42.34 -9.55 10.34
N ALA A 780 -41.94 -8.81 9.28
CA ALA A 780 -40.90 -7.79 9.34
C ALA A 780 -41.24 -6.71 10.38
N LYS A 781 -42.44 -6.14 10.31
CA LYS A 781 -42.93 -5.11 11.23
C LYS A 781 -42.99 -5.61 12.67
N THR A 782 -43.48 -6.83 12.90
CA THR A 782 -43.59 -7.43 14.24
C THR A 782 -42.23 -7.67 14.90
N LYS A 783 -41.20 -8.01 14.11
CA LYS A 783 -39.89 -8.42 14.62
C LYS A 783 -38.79 -7.35 14.55
N LEU A 784 -38.91 -6.38 13.65
CA LEU A 784 -37.90 -5.33 13.46
C LEU A 784 -38.28 -3.99 14.12
N SER A 785 -39.57 -3.64 14.20
CA SER A 785 -40.02 -2.41 14.90
C SER A 785 -39.64 -2.35 16.39
N PRO A 786 -39.53 -3.47 17.15
CA PRO A 786 -39.03 -3.44 18.52
C PRO A 786 -37.54 -3.08 18.68
N LEU A 787 -36.75 -3.07 17.60
CA LEU A 787 -35.29 -2.90 17.63
C LEU A 787 -34.91 -1.39 17.59
N THR A 788 -35.40 -0.64 18.57
CA THR A 788 -35.37 0.83 18.58
C THR A 788 -33.98 1.44 18.83
N ASP A 789 -33.01 0.64 19.24
CA ASP A 789 -31.62 1.03 19.50
C ASP A 789 -30.69 0.90 18.27
N VAL A 790 -31.16 0.34 17.15
CA VAL A 790 -30.39 0.18 15.91
C VAL A 790 -29.87 1.52 15.40
N THR A 791 -28.56 1.59 15.09
CA THR A 791 -27.92 2.79 14.53
C THR A 791 -27.43 2.61 13.09
N HIS A 792 -27.12 1.39 12.64
CA HIS A 792 -26.71 1.09 11.26
C HIS A 792 -27.41 -0.17 10.74
N ILE A 793 -27.87 -0.16 9.49
CA ILE A 793 -28.45 -1.34 8.81
C ILE A 793 -27.47 -1.86 7.75
N PHE A 794 -27.20 -3.16 7.77
CA PHE A 794 -26.37 -3.85 6.77
C PHE A 794 -27.25 -4.82 5.96
N TYR A 795 -27.68 -4.41 4.77
CA TYR A 795 -28.58 -5.20 3.93
C TYR A 795 -27.77 -6.07 2.95
N VAL A 796 -27.68 -7.37 3.26
CA VAL A 796 -26.82 -8.36 2.57
C VAL A 796 -27.61 -9.61 2.12
N THR A 797 -28.90 -9.42 1.77
CA THR A 797 -29.82 -10.48 1.34
C THR A 797 -30.45 -10.19 -0.02
N TRP A 798 -30.94 -11.24 -0.69
CA TRP A 798 -31.75 -11.13 -1.91
C TRP A 798 -32.66 -12.36 -2.07
N ALA A 799 -33.59 -12.29 -3.01
CA ALA A 799 -34.41 -13.40 -3.48
C ALA A 799 -34.24 -13.61 -4.98
N ASN A 800 -34.10 -14.87 -5.39
CA ASN A 800 -34.02 -15.26 -6.80
C ASN A 800 -35.43 -15.60 -7.35
N ARG A 801 -35.71 -15.22 -8.58
CA ARG A 801 -36.96 -15.46 -9.33
C ARG A 801 -36.68 -15.84 -10.79
N SER A 802 -37.72 -16.13 -11.56
CA SER A 802 -37.59 -16.67 -12.92
C SER A 802 -37.32 -15.62 -13.98
N THR A 803 -37.68 -14.36 -13.70
CA THR A 803 -37.38 -13.19 -14.53
C THR A 803 -36.86 -12.03 -13.69
N GLU A 804 -36.13 -11.09 -14.30
CA GLU A 804 -35.64 -9.92 -13.56
C GLU A 804 -36.78 -8.98 -13.11
N VAL A 805 -37.93 -8.96 -13.79
CA VAL A 805 -39.11 -8.19 -13.36
C VAL A 805 -39.64 -8.71 -12.01
N GLU A 806 -39.75 -10.04 -11.86
CA GLU A 806 -40.09 -10.66 -10.56
C GLU A 806 -38.99 -10.40 -9.51
N ASN A 807 -37.71 -10.34 -9.91
CA ASN A 807 -36.64 -9.95 -8.99
C ASN A 807 -36.82 -8.50 -8.52
N CYS A 808 -37.14 -7.55 -9.40
CA CYS A 808 -37.37 -6.15 -9.04
C CYS A 808 -38.51 -6.00 -8.01
N GLU A 809 -39.64 -6.67 -8.26
CA GLU A 809 -40.79 -6.65 -7.34
C GLU A 809 -40.42 -7.23 -5.97
N VAL A 810 -39.87 -8.44 -5.92
CA VAL A 810 -39.63 -9.14 -4.65
C VAL A 810 -38.48 -8.52 -3.86
N ASN A 811 -37.38 -8.14 -4.50
CA ASN A 811 -36.23 -7.54 -3.81
C ASN A 811 -36.48 -6.08 -3.41
N GLY A 812 -37.31 -5.36 -4.16
CA GLY A 812 -37.83 -4.04 -3.77
C GLY A 812 -38.74 -4.14 -2.55
N ASN A 813 -39.70 -5.07 -2.55
CA ASN A 813 -40.61 -5.28 -1.41
C ASN A 813 -39.86 -5.76 -0.15
N MET A 814 -38.87 -6.66 -0.28
CA MET A 814 -38.05 -7.09 0.86
C MET A 814 -37.25 -5.94 1.50
N LEU A 815 -36.68 -5.05 0.70
CA LEU A 815 -35.98 -3.86 1.21
C LEU A 815 -36.98 -2.87 1.84
N ARG A 816 -38.11 -2.62 1.16
CA ARG A 816 -39.20 -1.76 1.65
C ARG A 816 -39.67 -2.18 3.05
N ASN A 817 -39.99 -3.46 3.23
CA ASN A 817 -40.49 -3.99 4.50
C ASN A 817 -39.51 -3.75 5.66
N VAL A 818 -38.20 -3.85 5.42
CA VAL A 818 -37.16 -3.53 6.42
C VAL A 818 -37.15 -2.03 6.73
N LEU A 819 -37.09 -1.18 5.70
CA LEU A 819 -36.94 0.27 5.87
C LEU A 819 -38.19 0.88 6.54
N GLU A 820 -39.39 0.50 6.11
CA GLU A 820 -40.67 0.94 6.71
C GLU A 820 -40.86 0.40 8.14
N SER A 821 -40.22 -0.72 8.50
CA SER A 821 -40.25 -1.25 9.88
C SER A 821 -39.22 -0.59 10.81
N VAL A 822 -38.06 -0.17 10.31
CA VAL A 822 -36.94 0.31 11.16
C VAL A 822 -36.83 1.84 11.19
N ILE A 823 -36.91 2.54 10.05
CA ILE A 823 -36.71 4.00 9.99
C ILE A 823 -37.64 4.77 10.96
N PRO A 824 -38.95 4.44 11.10
CA PRO A 824 -39.85 5.15 12.02
C PRO A 824 -39.64 4.80 13.51
N ASN A 825 -39.00 3.66 13.81
CA ASN A 825 -38.92 3.11 15.17
C ASN A 825 -37.51 3.22 15.79
N ALA A 826 -36.47 3.38 14.97
CA ALA A 826 -35.09 3.55 15.39
C ALA A 826 -34.67 5.04 15.33
N PRO A 827 -34.90 5.85 16.39
CA PRO A 827 -34.53 7.26 16.40
C PRO A 827 -33.03 7.47 16.14
N ASN A 828 -32.18 6.58 16.65
CA ASN A 828 -30.73 6.68 16.53
C ASN A 828 -30.15 6.12 15.22
N LEU A 829 -30.98 5.69 14.25
CA LEU A 829 -30.53 5.23 12.94
C LEU A 829 -29.79 6.35 12.17
N ARG A 830 -28.51 6.12 11.86
CA ARG A 830 -27.56 7.05 11.21
C ARG A 830 -27.22 6.65 9.76
N HIS A 831 -27.18 5.35 9.46
CA HIS A 831 -26.67 4.86 8.17
C HIS A 831 -27.33 3.56 7.68
N ILE A 832 -27.40 3.37 6.36
CA ILE A 832 -27.85 2.14 5.69
C ILE A 832 -26.86 1.73 4.59
N CYS A 833 -26.21 0.58 4.79
CA CYS A 833 -25.37 -0.06 3.77
C CYS A 833 -26.20 -1.06 2.95
N LEU A 834 -26.23 -0.90 1.63
CA LEU A 834 -26.93 -1.80 0.69
C LEU A 834 -25.93 -2.56 -0.18
N GLN A 835 -25.93 -3.90 -0.10
CA GLN A 835 -25.12 -4.72 -1.00
C GLN A 835 -25.87 -5.03 -2.30
N THR A 836 -25.23 -4.73 -3.43
CA THR A 836 -25.70 -5.08 -4.79
C THR A 836 -24.69 -6.02 -5.46
N GLY A 837 -23.94 -5.56 -6.47
CA GLY A 837 -22.88 -6.32 -7.13
C GLY A 837 -22.62 -5.97 -8.60
N GLY A 838 -21.65 -6.65 -9.21
CA GLY A 838 -21.20 -6.41 -10.59
C GLY A 838 -22.29 -6.49 -11.68
N LYS A 839 -23.45 -7.13 -11.42
CA LYS A 839 -24.63 -7.05 -12.33
C LYS A 839 -25.09 -5.61 -12.59
N HIS A 840 -24.72 -4.63 -11.77
CA HIS A 840 -24.98 -3.21 -12.06
C HIS A 840 -24.41 -2.79 -13.44
N TYR A 841 -23.25 -3.35 -13.82
CA TYR A 841 -22.54 -3.02 -15.07
C TYR A 841 -22.76 -4.02 -16.21
N LEU A 842 -23.31 -5.20 -15.90
CA LEU A 842 -23.52 -6.32 -16.81
C LEU A 842 -25.00 -6.54 -17.19
N GLY A 843 -25.92 -5.95 -16.42
CA GLY A 843 -27.34 -6.28 -16.46
C GLY A 843 -27.67 -7.59 -15.74
N PRO A 844 -28.92 -8.08 -15.82
CA PRO A 844 -29.33 -9.31 -15.16
C PRO A 844 -28.82 -10.57 -15.88
N PHE A 845 -28.78 -11.70 -15.16
CA PHE A 845 -28.31 -12.99 -15.70
C PHE A 845 -29.08 -13.41 -16.97
N GLU A 846 -30.38 -13.08 -17.06
CA GLU A 846 -31.19 -13.35 -18.25
C GLU A 846 -30.75 -12.56 -19.50
N SER A 847 -30.04 -11.44 -19.33
CA SER A 847 -29.57 -10.56 -20.41
C SER A 847 -28.11 -10.80 -20.81
N PHE A 848 -27.37 -11.65 -20.09
CA PHE A 848 -25.97 -11.98 -20.39
C PHE A 848 -25.83 -12.50 -21.83
N GLY A 849 -25.02 -11.81 -22.64
CA GLY A 849 -24.82 -12.12 -24.07
C GLY A 849 -25.99 -11.74 -24.99
N LYS A 850 -27.07 -11.15 -24.46
CA LYS A 850 -28.19 -10.57 -25.24
C LYS A 850 -28.10 -9.05 -25.36
N ILE A 851 -27.62 -8.38 -24.31
CA ILE A 851 -27.30 -6.95 -24.30
C ILE A 851 -25.79 -6.74 -24.37
N GLN A 852 -25.37 -5.56 -24.81
CA GLN A 852 -23.99 -5.11 -24.68
C GLN A 852 -23.78 -4.57 -23.25
N PRO A 853 -22.92 -5.19 -22.41
CA PRO A 853 -22.54 -4.62 -21.13
C PRO A 853 -21.57 -3.44 -21.34
N HIS A 854 -21.23 -2.74 -20.26
CA HIS A 854 -20.11 -1.80 -20.27
C HIS A 854 -18.77 -2.51 -20.57
N ASP A 855 -17.75 -1.74 -20.94
CA ASP A 855 -16.38 -2.25 -21.20
C ASP A 855 -15.50 -2.07 -19.95
N PRO A 856 -15.04 -3.16 -19.29
CA PRO A 856 -14.28 -3.07 -18.03
C PRO A 856 -12.88 -2.46 -18.19
N PRO A 857 -12.22 -2.00 -17.10
CA PRO A 857 -12.63 -2.14 -15.70
C PRO A 857 -13.81 -1.22 -15.36
N PHE A 858 -14.79 -1.73 -14.62
CA PHE A 858 -16.00 -0.96 -14.30
C PHE A 858 -15.74 0.11 -13.24
N THR A 859 -16.22 1.32 -13.46
CA THR A 859 -16.19 2.44 -12.50
C THR A 859 -17.60 2.85 -12.12
N GLU A 860 -17.76 3.43 -10.94
CA GLU A 860 -19.07 3.72 -10.33
C GLU A 860 -19.78 4.93 -10.94
N ASP A 861 -19.08 5.72 -11.76
CA ASP A 861 -19.58 6.82 -12.58
C ASP A 861 -20.16 6.38 -13.94
N LEU A 862 -20.08 5.08 -14.28
CA LEU A 862 -20.74 4.52 -15.46
C LEU A 862 -22.28 4.63 -15.31
N PRO A 863 -23.00 5.06 -16.36
CA PRO A 863 -24.46 5.16 -16.31
C PRO A 863 -25.09 3.77 -16.21
N ARG A 864 -26.27 3.67 -15.59
CA ARG A 864 -27.08 2.45 -15.59
C ARG A 864 -27.38 2.00 -17.02
N LEU A 865 -27.40 0.69 -17.24
CA LEU A 865 -27.81 0.10 -18.53
C LEU A 865 -29.33 0.26 -18.75
N ASP A 866 -29.75 0.42 -20.00
CA ASP A 866 -31.16 0.44 -20.42
C ASP A 866 -31.76 -0.98 -20.40
N THR A 867 -31.95 -1.51 -19.19
CA THR A 867 -32.49 -2.85 -18.93
C THR A 867 -33.03 -2.91 -17.49
N PRO A 868 -34.11 -3.66 -17.19
CA PRO A 868 -34.52 -3.92 -15.81
C PRO A 868 -33.39 -4.58 -15.01
N ASN A 869 -33.20 -4.15 -13.77
CA ASN A 869 -32.20 -4.70 -12.85
C ASN A 869 -32.66 -4.43 -11.42
N PHE A 870 -32.80 -5.46 -10.58
CA PHE A 870 -33.36 -5.27 -9.25
C PHE A 870 -32.47 -4.39 -8.34
N TYR A 871 -31.18 -4.28 -8.66
CA TYR A 871 -30.26 -3.35 -7.99
C TYR A 871 -30.66 -1.89 -8.20
N TYR A 872 -31.14 -1.50 -9.39
CA TYR A 872 -31.59 -0.12 -9.64
C TYR A 872 -32.85 0.18 -8.82
N THR A 873 -33.80 -0.77 -8.77
CA THR A 873 -35.00 -0.67 -7.93
C THR A 873 -34.68 -0.55 -6.44
N GLN A 874 -33.63 -1.24 -5.96
CA GLN A 874 -33.18 -1.14 -4.58
C GLN A 874 -32.43 0.16 -4.28
N GLU A 875 -31.58 0.64 -5.19
CA GLU A 875 -30.94 1.96 -5.10
C GLU A 875 -32.00 3.08 -5.07
N ASP A 876 -32.94 3.10 -6.01
CA ASP A 876 -33.97 4.14 -6.11
C ASP A 876 -34.91 4.15 -4.89
N LEU A 877 -35.23 2.97 -4.36
CA LEU A 877 -35.97 2.84 -3.10
C LEU A 877 -35.16 3.36 -1.91
N LEU A 878 -33.89 2.98 -1.79
CA LEU A 878 -33.01 3.43 -0.72
C LEU A 878 -32.94 4.96 -0.69
N PHE A 879 -32.71 5.60 -1.85
CA PHE A 879 -32.64 7.06 -1.96
C PHE A 879 -33.97 7.72 -1.55
N ALA A 880 -35.11 7.19 -2.01
CA ALA A 880 -36.43 7.72 -1.68
C ALA A 880 -36.84 7.49 -0.20
N GLU A 881 -36.27 6.51 0.51
CA GLU A 881 -36.53 6.28 1.94
C GLU A 881 -35.60 7.12 2.84
N VAL A 882 -34.33 7.34 2.48
CA VAL A 882 -33.42 8.18 3.29
C VAL A 882 -33.78 9.66 3.25
N GLU A 883 -34.30 10.18 2.13
CA GLU A 883 -34.79 11.57 2.04
C GLU A 883 -35.90 11.90 3.05
N LYS A 884 -36.54 10.88 3.66
CA LYS A 884 -37.59 11.05 4.68
C LYS A 884 -37.03 11.29 6.09
N LYS A 885 -35.72 11.13 6.33
CA LYS A 885 -35.10 11.32 7.65
C LYS A 885 -33.81 12.16 7.53
N GLU A 886 -33.84 13.32 8.18
CA GLU A 886 -32.67 14.19 8.33
C GLU A 886 -31.49 13.45 9.01
N ASP A 887 -30.27 13.76 8.59
CA ASP A 887 -29.00 13.09 8.95
C ASP A 887 -28.89 11.57 8.67
N LEU A 888 -29.90 10.92 8.07
CA LEU A 888 -29.79 9.52 7.64
C LEU A 888 -28.97 9.42 6.35
N THR A 889 -27.89 8.64 6.40
CA THR A 889 -26.94 8.46 5.29
C THR A 889 -26.96 7.04 4.74
N TRP A 890 -26.34 6.82 3.58
CA TRP A 890 -26.33 5.52 2.92
C TRP A 890 -24.99 5.20 2.25
N SER A 891 -24.79 3.94 1.90
CA SER A 891 -23.70 3.47 1.04
C SER A 891 -24.16 2.28 0.20
N VAL A 892 -23.64 2.14 -1.03
CA VAL A 892 -23.95 1.01 -1.91
C VAL A 892 -22.69 0.24 -2.27
N HIS A 893 -22.62 -1.02 -1.89
CA HIS A 893 -21.44 -1.87 -2.08
C HIS A 893 -21.65 -2.84 -3.25
N ARG A 894 -20.77 -2.78 -4.26
CA ARG A 894 -20.84 -3.55 -5.51
C ARG A 894 -19.71 -4.59 -5.58
N PRO A 895 -19.86 -5.78 -4.94
CA PRO A 895 -18.90 -6.86 -5.08
C PRO A 895 -18.93 -7.50 -6.48
N ASP A 896 -17.77 -8.01 -6.90
CA ASP A 896 -17.63 -8.96 -8.00
C ASP A 896 -17.93 -10.40 -7.47
N MET A 897 -17.18 -11.42 -7.90
CA MET A 897 -17.38 -12.80 -7.46
C MET A 897 -16.91 -12.99 -6.01
N ILE A 898 -17.84 -13.32 -5.11
CA ILE A 898 -17.53 -13.45 -3.68
C ILE A 898 -16.79 -14.76 -3.35
N PHE A 899 -15.66 -14.64 -2.67
CA PHE A 899 -15.01 -15.73 -1.93
C PHE A 899 -15.40 -15.61 -0.45
N GLY A 900 -15.90 -16.70 0.16
CA GLY A 900 -16.46 -16.63 1.51
C GLY A 900 -17.06 -17.94 2.00
N PHE A 901 -17.39 -18.00 3.29
CA PHE A 901 -18.01 -19.16 3.93
C PHE A 901 -19.51 -18.92 4.21
N SER A 902 -20.37 -19.63 3.49
CA SER A 902 -21.73 -19.96 3.95
C SER A 902 -22.28 -21.14 3.16
N PRO A 903 -22.59 -22.27 3.83
CA PRO A 903 -23.36 -23.38 3.25
C PRO A 903 -24.82 -23.04 2.91
N TYR A 904 -25.30 -21.85 3.28
CA TYR A 904 -26.67 -21.38 3.00
C TYR A 904 -26.72 -20.28 1.92
N SER A 905 -25.59 -19.90 1.32
CA SER A 905 -25.56 -18.88 0.27
C SER A 905 -26.06 -19.43 -1.08
N MET A 906 -26.99 -18.70 -1.71
CA MET A 906 -27.49 -19.02 -3.06
C MET A 906 -26.46 -18.80 -4.17
N MET A 907 -25.30 -18.21 -3.85
CA MET A 907 -24.14 -18.02 -4.72
C MET A 907 -22.87 -18.23 -3.88
N ASN A 908 -22.20 -19.38 -4.04
CA ASN A 908 -20.94 -19.68 -3.35
C ASN A 908 -20.01 -20.44 -4.31
N ILE A 909 -19.02 -19.73 -4.87
CA ILE A 909 -18.08 -20.32 -5.83
C ILE A 909 -17.11 -21.29 -5.14
N VAL A 910 -16.54 -20.89 -3.99
CA VAL A 910 -15.50 -21.66 -3.29
C VAL A 910 -16.09 -22.97 -2.77
N GLY A 911 -17.23 -22.91 -2.09
CA GLY A 911 -17.89 -24.10 -1.56
C GLY A 911 -18.30 -25.09 -2.66
N THR A 912 -18.90 -24.60 -3.74
CA THR A 912 -19.28 -25.46 -4.88
C THR A 912 -18.06 -26.13 -5.54
N LEU A 913 -16.94 -25.40 -5.67
CA LEU A 913 -15.70 -25.96 -6.20
C LEU A 913 -15.03 -26.95 -5.23
N CYS A 914 -15.13 -26.74 -3.92
CA CYS A 914 -14.67 -27.70 -2.91
C CYS A 914 -15.46 -29.02 -2.99
N VAL A 915 -16.79 -28.96 -3.10
CA VAL A 915 -17.65 -30.16 -3.22
C VAL A 915 -17.33 -30.92 -4.52
N TYR A 916 -17.16 -30.21 -5.64
CA TYR A 916 -16.73 -30.82 -6.91
C TYR A 916 -15.33 -31.47 -6.81
N ALA A 917 -14.38 -30.82 -6.12
CA ALA A 917 -13.05 -31.37 -5.90
C ALA A 917 -13.09 -32.61 -4.99
N ALA A 918 -13.88 -32.59 -3.92
CA ALA A 918 -14.09 -33.75 -3.04
C ALA A 918 -14.70 -34.94 -3.80
N ILE A 919 -15.70 -34.72 -4.67
CA ILE A 919 -16.27 -35.77 -5.52
C ILE A 919 -15.24 -36.31 -6.52
N CYS A 920 -14.45 -35.45 -7.17
CA CYS A 920 -13.35 -35.91 -8.04
C CYS A 920 -12.31 -36.74 -7.26
N LYS A 921 -11.94 -36.32 -6.05
CA LYS A 921 -10.99 -37.01 -5.19
C LYS A 921 -11.49 -38.39 -4.76
N HIS A 922 -12.76 -38.49 -4.36
CA HIS A 922 -13.41 -39.74 -3.94
C HIS A 922 -13.53 -40.74 -5.11
N GLU A 923 -13.97 -40.28 -6.28
CA GLU A 923 -14.13 -41.13 -7.46
C GLU A 923 -12.81 -41.43 -8.21
N GLY A 924 -11.67 -40.91 -7.73
CA GLY A 924 -10.36 -41.05 -8.40
C GLY A 924 -10.31 -40.36 -9.78
N LEU A 925 -11.15 -39.35 -10.00
CA LEU A 925 -11.31 -38.66 -11.27
C LEU A 925 -10.43 -37.40 -11.37
N PRO A 926 -9.97 -37.05 -12.58
CA PRO A 926 -9.23 -35.82 -12.79
C PRO A 926 -10.12 -34.58 -12.57
N LEU A 927 -9.53 -33.56 -11.94
CA LEU A 927 -10.16 -32.26 -11.69
C LEU A 927 -10.18 -31.45 -12.99
N ARG A 928 -11.14 -31.73 -13.87
CA ARG A 928 -11.30 -31.03 -15.15
C ARG A 928 -12.01 -29.69 -14.98
N PHE A 929 -11.50 -28.62 -15.60
CA PHE A 929 -12.08 -27.28 -15.52
C PHE A 929 -13.46 -27.19 -16.20
N PRO A 930 -14.54 -26.83 -15.50
CA PRO A 930 -15.91 -26.81 -16.03
C PRO A 930 -16.25 -25.43 -16.62
N GLY A 931 -15.39 -24.93 -17.50
CA GLY A 931 -15.44 -23.56 -17.97
C GLY A 931 -15.01 -23.39 -19.42
N SER A 932 -15.11 -22.16 -19.90
CA SER A 932 -14.63 -21.79 -21.23
C SER A 932 -13.10 -21.63 -21.26
N LYS A 933 -12.46 -21.89 -22.41
CA LYS A 933 -11.04 -21.57 -22.61
C LYS A 933 -10.75 -20.06 -22.51
N ALA A 934 -11.79 -19.23 -22.61
CA ALA A 934 -11.74 -17.81 -22.27
C ALA A 934 -11.53 -17.62 -20.75
N ALA A 935 -12.47 -18.07 -19.91
CA ALA A 935 -12.38 -18.00 -18.44
C ALA A 935 -11.05 -18.55 -17.88
N TRP A 936 -10.55 -19.65 -18.46
CA TRP A 936 -9.30 -20.28 -18.07
C TRP A 936 -8.07 -19.35 -18.17
N ASN A 937 -8.00 -18.56 -19.25
CA ASN A 937 -6.84 -17.73 -19.60
C ASN A 937 -7.01 -16.24 -19.29
N SER A 938 -8.25 -15.74 -19.23
CA SER A 938 -8.56 -14.35 -18.92
C SER A 938 -8.29 -14.00 -17.46
N TYR A 939 -7.94 -12.74 -17.20
CA TYR A 939 -7.84 -12.22 -15.83
C TYR A 939 -9.22 -12.14 -15.17
N SER A 940 -9.29 -12.51 -13.90
CA SER A 940 -10.45 -12.43 -13.01
C SER A 940 -10.07 -11.72 -11.72
N VAL A 941 -11.06 -11.17 -11.02
CA VAL A 941 -10.95 -10.72 -9.62
C VAL A 941 -11.88 -11.54 -8.73
N ALA A 942 -11.70 -11.43 -7.43
CA ALA A 942 -12.64 -11.91 -6.43
C ALA A 942 -12.87 -10.82 -5.38
N SER A 943 -13.93 -10.99 -4.60
CA SER A 943 -14.29 -10.13 -3.47
C SER A 943 -14.38 -10.98 -2.22
N ASP A 944 -13.39 -10.89 -1.35
CA ASP A 944 -13.34 -11.63 -0.09
C ASP A 944 -14.45 -11.17 0.87
N ALA A 945 -15.17 -12.11 1.48
CA ALA A 945 -16.34 -11.81 2.31
C ALA A 945 -16.01 -10.99 3.57
N ASP A 946 -14.81 -11.18 4.14
CA ASP A 946 -14.34 -10.40 5.28
C ASP A 946 -13.93 -8.99 4.83
N LEU A 947 -13.29 -8.87 3.66
CA LEU A 947 -13.00 -7.56 3.05
C LEU A 947 -14.27 -6.79 2.66
N ILE A 948 -15.33 -7.47 2.22
CA ILE A 948 -16.64 -6.84 1.96
C ILE A 948 -17.23 -6.36 3.29
N ALA A 949 -17.16 -7.15 4.36
CA ALA A 949 -17.64 -6.73 5.69
C ALA A 949 -16.86 -5.51 6.23
N GLU A 950 -15.52 -5.50 6.10
CA GLU A 950 -14.67 -4.33 6.39
C GLU A 950 -15.10 -3.09 5.61
N HIS A 951 -15.46 -3.25 4.33
CA HIS A 951 -15.90 -2.15 3.46
C HIS A 951 -17.30 -1.62 3.83
N HIS A 952 -18.23 -2.47 4.26
CA HIS A 952 -19.51 -2.04 4.88
C HIS A 952 -19.26 -1.25 6.17
N ILE A 953 -18.39 -1.76 7.05
CA ILE A 953 -18.07 -1.13 8.34
C ILE A 953 -17.39 0.23 8.14
N TRP A 954 -16.44 0.33 7.21
CA TRP A 954 -15.80 1.58 6.83
C TRP A 954 -16.83 2.62 6.38
N ALA A 955 -17.71 2.29 5.41
CA ALA A 955 -18.67 3.26 4.89
C ALA A 955 -19.75 3.67 5.90
N ALA A 956 -20.03 2.81 6.88
CA ALA A 956 -20.93 3.12 7.99
C ALA A 956 -20.38 4.19 8.95
N VAL A 957 -19.05 4.31 9.09
CA VAL A 957 -18.42 5.20 10.09
C VAL A 957 -17.65 6.38 9.49
N ASP A 958 -17.12 6.25 8.27
CA ASP A 958 -16.27 7.26 7.63
C ASP A 958 -17.13 8.42 7.05
N PRO A 959 -16.85 9.70 7.41
CA PRO A 959 -17.60 10.84 6.88
C PRO A 959 -17.46 11.03 5.36
N TYR A 960 -16.37 10.59 4.74
CA TYR A 960 -16.10 10.73 3.31
C TYR A 960 -16.69 9.61 2.45
N ALA A 961 -17.20 8.54 3.07
CA ALA A 961 -17.87 7.42 2.40
C ALA A 961 -19.41 7.57 2.31
N LYS A 962 -19.96 8.65 2.88
CA LYS A 962 -21.41 8.87 3.00
C LYS A 962 -22.05 9.23 1.66
N ASN A 963 -23.21 8.61 1.42
CA ASN A 963 -24.09 8.83 0.28
C ASN A 963 -23.42 8.51 -1.07
N GLU A 964 -22.60 7.47 -1.09
CA GLU A 964 -21.80 7.07 -2.24
C GLU A 964 -21.91 5.57 -2.56
N ALA A 965 -21.78 5.26 -3.85
CA ALA A 965 -21.69 3.89 -4.35
C ALA A 965 -20.23 3.51 -4.64
N PHE A 966 -19.80 2.34 -4.18
CA PHE A 966 -18.43 1.85 -4.25
C PHE A 966 -18.35 0.40 -4.74
N ASN A 967 -17.39 0.13 -5.62
CA ASN A 967 -16.95 -1.22 -5.95
C ASN A 967 -16.21 -1.86 -4.76
N ILE A 968 -16.22 -3.20 -4.71
CA ILE A 968 -15.40 -3.94 -3.74
C ILE A 968 -14.86 -5.24 -4.32
N ASN A 969 -13.55 -5.29 -4.54
CA ASN A 969 -12.79 -6.49 -4.89
C ASN A 969 -11.43 -6.48 -4.17
N ASN A 970 -10.71 -7.59 -4.24
CA ASN A 970 -9.48 -7.82 -3.48
C ASN A 970 -8.32 -6.87 -3.81
N GLY A 971 -8.40 -6.09 -4.89
CA GLY A 971 -7.34 -5.17 -5.31
C GLY A 971 -6.15 -5.87 -5.96
N ASP A 972 -6.35 -7.08 -6.48
CA ASP A 972 -5.41 -7.86 -7.29
C ASP A 972 -6.16 -8.61 -8.42
N VAL A 973 -5.43 -9.29 -9.30
CA VAL A 973 -5.99 -10.09 -10.41
C VAL A 973 -5.37 -11.49 -10.44
N PHE A 974 -6.12 -12.48 -10.90
CA PHE A 974 -5.64 -13.85 -11.10
C PHE A 974 -6.15 -14.46 -12.41
N LYS A 975 -5.66 -15.66 -12.76
CA LYS A 975 -6.19 -16.49 -13.85
C LYS A 975 -6.70 -17.81 -13.28
N TRP A 976 -7.84 -18.30 -13.77
CA TRP A 976 -8.38 -19.59 -13.30
C TRP A 976 -7.41 -20.74 -13.51
N LYS A 977 -6.62 -20.74 -14.60
CA LYS A 977 -5.49 -21.67 -14.81
C LYS A 977 -4.57 -21.82 -13.60
N HIS A 978 -4.29 -20.75 -12.86
CA HIS A 978 -3.40 -20.77 -11.68
C HIS A 978 -4.15 -21.24 -10.43
N PHE A 979 -5.37 -20.75 -10.18
CA PHE A 979 -6.14 -21.15 -8.99
C PHE A 979 -6.67 -22.58 -9.08
N TRP A 980 -6.83 -23.13 -10.29
CA TRP A 980 -7.19 -24.52 -10.49
C TRP A 980 -6.09 -25.48 -10.04
N LYS A 981 -4.82 -25.10 -10.21
CA LYS A 981 -3.67 -25.81 -9.61
C LYS A 981 -3.76 -25.77 -8.09
N VAL A 982 -4.02 -24.59 -7.49
CA VAL A 982 -4.15 -24.44 -6.03
C VAL A 982 -5.30 -25.30 -5.48
N LEU A 983 -6.44 -25.38 -6.16
CA LEU A 983 -7.55 -26.26 -5.80
C LEU A 983 -7.17 -27.74 -5.89
N ALA A 984 -6.44 -28.14 -6.93
CA ALA A 984 -5.95 -29.51 -7.10
C ALA A 984 -4.93 -29.91 -6.00
N GLU A 985 -3.99 -29.01 -5.68
CA GLU A 985 -3.04 -29.16 -4.57
C GLU A 985 -3.78 -29.31 -3.23
N GLN A 986 -4.78 -28.47 -2.97
CA GLN A 986 -5.57 -28.48 -1.73
C GLN A 986 -6.41 -29.74 -1.49
N PHE A 987 -6.77 -30.49 -2.53
CA PHE A 987 -7.47 -31.78 -2.43
C PHE A 987 -6.57 -32.98 -2.77
N GLY A 988 -5.27 -32.76 -3.02
CA GLY A 988 -4.31 -33.80 -3.39
C GLY A 988 -4.70 -34.56 -4.66
N ILE A 989 -5.11 -33.84 -5.71
CA ILE A 989 -5.49 -34.41 -7.02
C ILE A 989 -4.36 -34.12 -8.02
N GLU A 990 -3.67 -35.16 -8.49
CA GLU A 990 -2.52 -35.00 -9.40
C GLU A 990 -2.94 -34.62 -10.83
N GLU A 991 -4.02 -35.21 -11.36
CA GLU A 991 -4.54 -34.84 -12.68
C GLU A 991 -5.54 -33.68 -12.59
N TYR A 992 -5.14 -32.50 -13.06
CA TYR A 992 -6.01 -31.33 -13.18
C TYR A 992 -5.79 -30.57 -14.49
N GLY A 993 -6.78 -29.78 -14.92
CA GLY A 993 -6.64 -28.87 -16.07
C GLY A 993 -7.92 -28.73 -16.90
N ILE A 994 -7.85 -27.89 -17.94
CA ILE A 994 -8.89 -27.83 -18.98
C ILE A 994 -8.77 -29.02 -19.94
N ASP A 995 -9.89 -29.47 -20.50
CA ASP A 995 -9.89 -30.38 -21.65
C ASP A 995 -9.74 -29.55 -22.94
N GLU A 996 -8.66 -29.78 -23.70
CA GLU A 996 -8.38 -29.04 -24.94
C GLU A 996 -9.11 -29.61 -26.17
N GLY A 997 -9.66 -30.83 -26.08
CA GLY A 997 -10.42 -31.49 -27.15
C GLY A 997 -11.94 -31.52 -26.91
N GLY A 998 -12.37 -31.34 -25.67
CA GLY A 998 -13.77 -31.35 -25.26
C GLY A 998 -14.53 -30.05 -25.55
N GLY A 999 -15.86 -30.15 -25.62
CA GLY A 999 -16.74 -28.99 -25.51
C GLY A 999 -16.79 -28.43 -24.09
N ARG A 1000 -17.37 -27.24 -23.89
CA ARG A 1000 -17.54 -26.62 -22.55
C ARG A 1000 -18.32 -27.57 -21.63
N LEU A 1001 -17.59 -28.17 -20.70
CA LEU A 1001 -18.12 -29.04 -19.65
C LEU A 1001 -18.87 -28.19 -18.61
N ARG A 1002 -20.08 -28.62 -18.25
CA ARG A 1002 -20.93 -27.96 -17.23
C ARG A 1002 -21.04 -28.80 -15.98
N LEU A 1003 -20.90 -28.20 -14.80
CA LEU A 1003 -21.11 -28.88 -13.52
C LEU A 1003 -22.56 -29.31 -13.35
N ALA A 1004 -23.54 -28.50 -13.75
CA ALA A 1004 -24.97 -28.85 -13.62
C ALA A 1004 -25.34 -30.12 -14.41
N GLU A 1005 -24.59 -30.42 -15.47
CA GLU A 1005 -24.77 -31.62 -16.29
C GLU A 1005 -23.95 -32.82 -15.75
N ARG A 1006 -22.73 -32.58 -15.25
CA ARG A 1006 -21.82 -33.65 -14.75
C ARG A 1006 -22.10 -34.11 -13.31
N MET A 1007 -22.63 -33.23 -12.45
CA MET A 1007 -22.92 -33.53 -11.04
C MET A 1007 -24.32 -34.11 -10.81
N LYS A 1008 -25.15 -34.17 -11.85
CA LYS A 1008 -26.46 -34.82 -11.82
C LYS A 1008 -26.33 -36.32 -11.52
N GLY A 1009 -27.02 -36.82 -10.50
CA GLY A 1009 -26.91 -38.24 -10.13
C GLY A 1009 -25.75 -38.56 -9.17
N LYS A 1010 -25.10 -37.53 -8.60
CA LYS A 1010 -24.00 -37.68 -7.62
C LYS A 1010 -24.47 -37.60 -6.16
N GLU A 1011 -25.77 -37.52 -5.92
CA GLU A 1011 -26.36 -37.33 -4.59
C GLU A 1011 -25.95 -38.47 -3.65
N GLY A 1012 -26.06 -39.74 -4.09
CA GLY A 1012 -25.59 -40.90 -3.33
C GLY A 1012 -24.07 -41.01 -3.16
N VAL A 1013 -23.28 -40.40 -4.06
CA VAL A 1013 -21.81 -40.30 -3.90
C VAL A 1013 -21.47 -39.25 -2.84
N TRP A 1014 -22.24 -38.17 -2.77
CA TRP A 1014 -22.10 -37.17 -1.71
C TRP A 1014 -22.53 -37.72 -0.35
N GLU A 1015 -23.63 -38.47 -0.26
CA GLU A 1015 -24.04 -39.18 0.95
C GLU A 1015 -22.94 -40.15 1.46
N GLU A 1016 -22.24 -40.82 0.55
CA GLU A 1016 -21.08 -41.66 0.89
C GLU A 1016 -19.90 -40.83 1.43
N ILE A 1017 -19.50 -39.74 0.75
CA ILE A 1017 -18.42 -38.84 1.21
C ILE A 1017 -18.74 -38.27 2.61
N VAL A 1018 -19.99 -37.83 2.84
CA VAL A 1018 -20.46 -37.30 4.12
C VAL A 1018 -20.38 -38.38 5.22
N ARG A 1019 -20.82 -39.60 4.93
CA ARG A 1019 -20.78 -40.76 5.84
C ARG A 1019 -19.34 -41.16 6.21
N GLU A 1020 -18.43 -41.19 5.25
CA GLU A 1020 -17.08 -41.75 5.45
C GLU A 1020 -16.07 -40.77 6.04
N ASN A 1021 -16.28 -39.47 5.87
CA ASN A 1021 -15.41 -38.41 6.42
C ASN A 1021 -16.03 -37.73 7.67
N GLU A 1022 -17.13 -38.29 8.21
CA GLU A 1022 -17.89 -37.74 9.35
C GLU A 1022 -18.26 -36.26 9.18
N LEU A 1023 -18.70 -35.86 7.98
CA LEU A 1023 -19.05 -34.48 7.66
C LEU A 1023 -20.40 -34.08 8.28
N LYS A 1024 -20.69 -32.78 8.28
CA LYS A 1024 -22.03 -32.29 8.60
C LYS A 1024 -23.01 -32.75 7.54
N GLU A 1025 -24.13 -33.32 7.98
CA GLU A 1025 -25.24 -33.73 7.13
C GLU A 1025 -25.71 -32.53 6.29
N THR A 1026 -25.48 -32.61 4.99
CA THR A 1026 -25.69 -31.54 4.00
C THR A 1026 -26.12 -32.19 2.69
N LYS A 1027 -27.13 -31.63 2.03
CA LYS A 1027 -27.57 -32.16 0.74
C LYS A 1027 -26.76 -31.59 -0.41
N LEU A 1028 -26.59 -32.36 -1.48
CA LEU A 1028 -25.75 -31.97 -2.60
C LEU A 1028 -26.26 -30.69 -3.29
N GLU A 1029 -27.58 -30.48 -3.34
CA GLU A 1029 -28.20 -29.27 -3.89
C GLU A 1029 -28.10 -28.03 -2.98
N GLU A 1030 -27.72 -28.20 -1.71
CA GLU A 1030 -27.53 -27.08 -0.78
C GLU A 1030 -26.10 -26.51 -0.84
N VAL A 1031 -25.10 -27.38 -1.01
CA VAL A 1031 -23.67 -26.99 -1.07
C VAL A 1031 -23.11 -26.93 -2.49
N GLY A 1032 -23.73 -27.62 -3.46
CA GLY A 1032 -23.33 -27.68 -4.87
C GLY A 1032 -24.12 -26.71 -5.75
N VAL A 1033 -23.76 -25.42 -5.76
CA VAL A 1033 -24.45 -24.37 -6.53
C VAL A 1033 -24.00 -24.36 -8.00
N TRP A 1034 -24.18 -25.48 -8.70
CA TRP A 1034 -23.58 -25.77 -10.01
C TRP A 1034 -23.83 -24.71 -11.08
N TRP A 1035 -25.07 -24.22 -11.17
CA TRP A 1035 -25.48 -23.23 -12.17
C TRP A 1035 -24.68 -21.93 -12.06
N PHE A 1036 -24.28 -21.54 -10.84
CA PHE A 1036 -23.55 -20.30 -10.59
C PHE A 1036 -22.10 -20.43 -11.06
N VAL A 1037 -21.43 -21.57 -10.76
CA VAL A 1037 -20.10 -21.88 -11.31
C VAL A 1037 -20.15 -21.92 -12.84
N ASP A 1038 -21.17 -22.57 -13.41
CA ASP A 1038 -21.34 -22.66 -14.86
C ASP A 1038 -21.54 -21.28 -15.51
N VAL A 1039 -22.24 -20.34 -14.86
CA VAL A 1039 -22.37 -18.94 -15.33
C VAL A 1039 -21.03 -18.20 -15.24
N VAL A 1040 -20.37 -18.23 -14.07
CA VAL A 1040 -19.13 -17.48 -13.81
C VAL A 1040 -17.99 -17.92 -14.73
N LEU A 1041 -17.79 -19.22 -14.91
CA LEU A 1041 -16.73 -19.76 -15.78
C LEU A 1041 -17.14 -19.77 -17.28
N GLY A 1042 -18.29 -19.16 -17.60
CA GLY A 1042 -18.93 -19.25 -18.90
C GLY A 1042 -18.38 -18.35 -20.00
N GLY A 1043 -17.62 -17.30 -19.65
CA GLY A 1043 -17.06 -16.30 -20.59
C GLY A 1043 -15.72 -15.72 -20.11
N GLU A 1044 -15.30 -14.58 -20.66
CA GLU A 1044 -14.12 -13.85 -20.18
C GLU A 1044 -14.38 -13.19 -18.82
N GLY A 1045 -13.33 -13.07 -18.01
CA GLY A 1045 -13.38 -12.33 -16.75
C GLY A 1045 -13.59 -10.83 -16.97
N LEU A 1046 -14.68 -10.32 -16.37
CA LEU A 1046 -15.05 -8.91 -16.31
C LEU A 1046 -14.97 -8.48 -14.84
N PHE A 1047 -14.48 -7.27 -14.55
CA PHE A 1047 -14.18 -6.85 -13.18
C PHE A 1047 -14.24 -5.34 -12.96
N SER A 1048 -14.38 -4.94 -11.71
CA SER A 1048 -14.47 -3.55 -11.26
C SER A 1048 -13.11 -2.91 -10.93
N SER A 1049 -13.08 -1.57 -10.88
CA SER A 1049 -11.96 -0.77 -10.38
C SER A 1049 -12.17 -0.40 -8.91
N MET A 1050 -11.11 -0.54 -8.10
CA MET A 1050 -11.09 -0.14 -6.68
C MET A 1050 -10.69 1.33 -6.46
N ASN A 1051 -10.46 2.11 -7.53
CA ASN A 1051 -9.86 3.43 -7.39
C ASN A 1051 -10.72 4.40 -6.57
N LYS A 1052 -12.05 4.40 -6.75
CA LYS A 1052 -12.94 5.29 -5.99
C LYS A 1052 -12.90 4.98 -4.49
N SER A 1053 -12.99 3.70 -4.11
CA SER A 1053 -12.95 3.27 -2.71
C SER A 1053 -11.63 3.68 -2.04
N LYS A 1054 -10.48 3.43 -2.68
CA LYS A 1054 -9.17 3.87 -2.20
C LYS A 1054 -9.03 5.39 -2.12
N GLU A 1055 -9.54 6.12 -3.12
CA GLU A 1055 -9.51 7.59 -3.14
C GLU A 1055 -10.33 8.21 -2.00
N HIS A 1056 -11.32 7.50 -1.46
CA HIS A 1056 -12.12 7.93 -0.30
C HIS A 1056 -11.60 7.43 1.05
N GLY A 1057 -10.52 6.63 1.07
CA GLY A 1057 -9.85 6.15 2.28
C GLY A 1057 -9.78 4.63 2.41
N PHE A 1058 -10.57 3.86 1.66
CA PHE A 1058 -10.58 2.40 1.78
C PHE A 1058 -9.39 1.75 1.04
N VAL A 1059 -8.26 1.65 1.73
CA VAL A 1059 -7.05 0.94 1.26
C VAL A 1059 -7.05 -0.56 1.57
N GLY A 1060 -8.17 -1.10 2.09
CA GLY A 1060 -8.34 -2.52 2.37
C GLY A 1060 -8.16 -3.39 1.11
N PHE A 1061 -7.48 -4.52 1.26
CA PHE A 1061 -7.20 -5.47 0.19
C PHE A 1061 -7.14 -6.91 0.72
N ARG A 1062 -7.06 -7.88 -0.19
CA ARG A 1062 -6.63 -9.26 0.11
C ARG A 1062 -5.75 -9.77 -1.02
N ASN A 1063 -4.86 -10.71 -0.73
CA ASN A 1063 -4.23 -11.52 -1.78
C ASN A 1063 -5.23 -12.63 -2.17
N SER A 1064 -5.74 -12.60 -3.40
CA SER A 1064 -6.79 -13.53 -3.85
C SER A 1064 -6.38 -15.01 -3.77
N ARG A 1065 -5.08 -15.32 -3.90
CA ARG A 1065 -4.60 -16.71 -3.73
C ARG A 1065 -4.70 -17.16 -2.28
N ASN A 1066 -4.29 -16.31 -1.35
CA ASN A 1066 -4.30 -16.62 0.07
C ASN A 1066 -5.74 -16.65 0.60
N SER A 1067 -6.58 -15.69 0.18
CA SER A 1067 -8.03 -15.70 0.38
C SER A 1067 -8.67 -17.01 -0.08
N PHE A 1068 -8.42 -17.44 -1.32
CA PHE A 1068 -8.98 -18.69 -1.86
C PHE A 1068 -8.60 -19.92 -1.01
N VAL A 1069 -7.36 -19.99 -0.52
CA VAL A 1069 -6.92 -21.05 0.41
C VAL A 1069 -7.64 -20.95 1.76
N THR A 1070 -7.67 -19.77 2.39
CA THR A 1070 -8.36 -19.56 3.67
C THR A 1070 -9.83 -20.00 3.60
N TRP A 1071 -10.54 -19.70 2.51
CA TRP A 1071 -11.93 -20.10 2.35
C TRP A 1071 -12.12 -21.60 2.05
N ILE A 1072 -11.18 -22.26 1.36
CA ILE A 1072 -11.15 -23.74 1.26
C ILE A 1072 -10.95 -24.35 2.65
N ASP A 1073 -10.01 -23.85 3.44
CA ASP A 1073 -9.69 -24.40 4.76
C ASP A 1073 -10.81 -24.09 5.80
N LYS A 1074 -11.56 -22.98 5.63
CA LYS A 1074 -12.81 -22.72 6.38
C LYS A 1074 -13.93 -23.69 5.98
N MET A 1075 -14.02 -24.14 4.72
CA MET A 1075 -14.96 -25.21 4.31
C MET A 1075 -14.59 -26.58 4.93
N LYS A 1076 -13.29 -26.92 5.00
CA LYS A 1076 -12.77 -28.16 5.60
C LYS A 1076 -12.93 -28.19 7.13
N SER A 1077 -12.43 -27.16 7.82
CA SER A 1077 -12.47 -27.09 9.29
C SER A 1077 -13.89 -27.11 9.87
N PHE A 1078 -14.86 -26.51 9.17
CA PHE A 1078 -16.27 -26.61 9.55
C PHE A 1078 -16.92 -27.96 9.17
N LYS A 1079 -16.16 -28.94 8.68
CA LYS A 1079 -16.62 -30.26 8.21
C LYS A 1079 -17.75 -30.20 7.17
N ILE A 1080 -17.62 -29.34 6.16
CA ILE A 1080 -18.54 -29.29 5.01
C ILE A 1080 -17.98 -30.11 3.83
N VAL A 1081 -16.65 -30.23 3.76
CA VAL A 1081 -15.89 -31.12 2.85
C VAL A 1081 -14.77 -31.81 3.65
N PRO A 1082 -14.16 -32.89 3.13
CA PRO A 1082 -12.92 -33.44 3.68
C PRO A 1082 -11.72 -32.50 3.48
#